data_AF-A0A8J4GS57-F1
#
_entry.id   AF-A0A8J4GS57-F1
#
_cell.length_a   1.000
_cell.length_b   1.000
_cell.length_c   1.000
_cell.angle_alpha   90.00
_cell.angle_beta   90.00
_cell.angle_gamma   90.00
#
_symmetry.space_group_name_H-M   'P 1'
#
loop_
_entity.id
_entity.type
_entity.pdbx_description
1 polymer ?
#
loop_
_entity_poly.entity_id
_entity_poly.type
_entity_poly.pdbx_seq_one_letter_code
_entity_poly.pdbx_strand_id
1 'polypeptide(L)'
;MFSSLKSSSVSNTPNLRINYGAAVAQFVARIHILHLPQQRLMAHVMKEIDIELQDRLCYGRARSNSRSVAVAAQLVPATYAPPTAETLVLDIPGSIQTITLETGEIGRQANGAIMATCGETMIYATACCSPSPTGDGSFLPLTVNYAERFSAAGRTSGGFIKRDGRPRDAEVLVSRLVDRPLRPMFAKGWANETQVLEWVLSYDGINEPEPIAITAAAAALLISDIPLEKAVAGVRVGLLPGGEFVINPTLEQMKASRLDLMVAGTRDAILMIEGFCDFLTEEQMIEALAVGSKAITSLCLQVEEWAKKVGKPKRTDCVVLVPEDLEDKVMRLVGTQLREAYRTSLSKDVRGSAVAEAQARVLAELAEAGASGGNGTAGPYTSLQISMALKSVESRVMRSLVLEEGVRADGRGVSDIRPITSRAGLLPRTHGSALFTRGETQAICVATLGTATDALRADSMRKTDEGDSDEGRFYLQYHFPPSSVGETGRVGMPGRRELGHGELAQRALAPIVPSGDVFPYTVRLESTITESNGSSSMASVCGGVLALQDAGVPISRPVAGIAMGLILEPAADRGSESGSGFSSGSTRYVVLSDILGSEDALGDMDFKVAGDRDAITAFQMDIKVEGITLDIMASALAQARAGRQHILQQMQGCTPPPSGCFSPYAPRMLRATVDPTKIGIVVGSGGRTIKQLKEVTGVTAINLDEEGRVDIVGPNEAAAAQALELINLLVSDPEPGTVLRKRSVVSLAAFGCFVELCPGRQGLVHVSELADPAPSDVASVVAVGDKIDVMVLSCDGGKVSLSRRAVAMMDRGETYLAVKRRASGAGEGGRMGMGGVGDGRGGGRGMDRGRRM
;
A
#
# COMPACT_ATOMS: atom_id res chain seq x y z
N MET A 1 27.91 -32.36 -37.01
CA MET A 1 29.07 -32.59 -37.90
C MET A 1 29.41 -31.29 -38.62
N PHE A 2 30.68 -30.85 -38.48
CA PHE A 2 31.46 -29.89 -39.31
C PHE A 2 30.88 -28.47 -39.57
N SER A 3 31.38 -27.42 -38.88
CA SER A 3 32.62 -26.62 -39.11
C SER A 3 32.41 -25.49 -40.16
N SER A 4 32.38 -24.22 -39.78
CA SER A 4 33.52 -23.28 -39.61
C SER A 4 34.32 -23.00 -40.90
N LEU A 5 34.37 -21.72 -41.30
CA LEU A 5 35.48 -21.00 -41.98
C LEU A 5 35.17 -19.48 -41.94
N LYS A 6 35.84 -18.71 -41.06
CA LYS A 6 36.97 -17.76 -41.31
C LYS A 6 36.60 -16.58 -42.23
N SER A 7 36.45 -15.33 -41.76
CA SER A 7 37.43 -14.33 -41.24
C SER A 7 38.27 -13.62 -42.31
N SER A 8 38.02 -12.31 -42.54
CA SER A 8 38.98 -11.23 -42.89
C SER A 8 38.18 -9.98 -43.31
N SER A 9 37.99 -8.99 -42.43
CA SER A 9 38.81 -7.77 -42.27
C SER A 9 38.67 -6.74 -43.39
N VAL A 10 38.23 -5.53 -43.02
CA VAL A 10 38.77 -4.19 -43.38
C VAL A 10 37.66 -3.15 -43.61
N SER A 11 37.60 -2.20 -42.67
CA SER A 11 37.18 -0.79 -42.74
C SER A 11 36.21 -0.31 -43.83
N ASN A 12 35.03 0.14 -43.39
CA ASN A 12 34.58 1.52 -43.62
C ASN A 12 33.27 1.80 -42.86
N THR A 13 33.38 2.48 -41.72
CA THR A 13 32.27 3.27 -41.17
C THR A 13 32.46 4.72 -41.57
N PRO A 14 31.37 5.38 -42.01
CA PRO A 14 31.08 6.66 -41.40
C PRO A 14 29.63 6.70 -40.89
N ASN A 15 29.51 6.94 -39.59
CA ASN A 15 28.58 7.88 -38.97
C ASN A 15 27.31 8.22 -39.77
N LEU A 16 26.20 7.53 -39.49
CA LEU A 16 24.87 8.11 -39.64
C LEU A 16 24.66 9.14 -38.51
N ARG A 17 25.14 10.36 -38.72
CA ARG A 17 24.49 11.55 -38.15
C ARG A 17 23.20 11.75 -38.94
N ILE A 18 22.08 11.32 -38.38
CA ILE A 18 20.76 11.69 -38.90
C ILE A 18 20.56 13.17 -38.58
N ASN A 19 20.81 14.01 -39.59
CA ASN A 19 20.52 15.43 -39.56
C ASN A 19 18.99 15.61 -39.66
N TYR A 20 18.39 16.05 -38.56
CA TYR A 20 16.97 16.42 -38.41
C TYR A 20 16.51 17.61 -39.27
N GLY A 21 17.27 18.01 -40.30
CA GLY A 21 17.03 19.19 -41.13
C GLY A 21 16.36 18.93 -42.48
N ALA A 22 16.35 17.69 -42.99
CA ALA A 22 15.83 17.42 -44.34
C ALA A 22 14.38 16.88 -44.38
N ALA A 23 13.89 16.29 -43.28
CA ALA A 23 12.51 15.80 -43.19
C ALA A 23 11.49 16.91 -42.82
N VAL A 24 11.95 18.02 -42.26
CA VAL A 24 11.09 19.16 -41.89
C VAL A 24 10.84 20.08 -43.10
N ALA A 25 11.77 20.14 -44.06
CA ALA A 25 11.63 21.00 -45.24
C ALA A 25 10.60 20.48 -46.29
N GLN A 26 10.33 19.18 -46.33
CA GLN A 26 9.28 18.62 -47.21
C GLN A 26 7.89 18.57 -46.55
N PHE A 27 7.79 18.73 -45.23
CA PHE A 27 6.51 18.80 -44.52
C PHE A 27 5.98 20.23 -44.42
N VAL A 28 6.86 21.24 -44.36
CA VAL A 28 6.49 22.66 -44.27
C VAL A 28 6.11 23.28 -45.63
N ALA A 29 6.52 22.69 -46.77
CA ALA A 29 6.13 23.17 -48.10
C ALA A 29 4.72 22.74 -48.57
N ARG A 30 3.99 21.93 -47.78
CA ARG A 30 2.60 21.53 -48.06
C ARG A 30 1.55 22.16 -47.12
N ILE A 31 1.97 23.02 -46.18
CA ILE A 31 1.08 23.68 -45.21
C ILE A 31 1.23 25.22 -45.32
N HIS A 32 1.21 25.77 -46.53
CA HIS A 32 1.17 27.22 -46.74
C HIS A 32 0.30 27.67 -47.93
N ILE A 33 -0.74 26.89 -48.23
CA ILE A 33 -1.89 27.34 -49.01
C ILE A 33 -3.11 26.75 -48.27
N LEU A 34 -4.13 27.58 -48.01
CA LEU A 34 -5.36 27.31 -47.24
C LEU A 34 -5.36 27.87 -45.80
N HIS A 35 -5.38 29.20 -45.71
CA HIS A 35 -6.11 29.90 -44.66
C HIS A 35 -6.93 31.05 -45.26
N LEU A 36 -8.26 30.89 -45.13
CA LEU A 36 -9.38 31.85 -45.33
C LEU A 36 -9.77 32.24 -46.77
N PRO A 37 -11.09 32.33 -47.10
CA PRO A 37 -12.22 32.60 -46.20
C PRO A 37 -13.39 31.58 -46.27
N GLN A 38 -13.57 30.76 -45.24
CA GLN A 38 -14.78 29.95 -45.02
C GLN A 38 -15.98 30.76 -44.46
N GLN A 39 -15.81 32.06 -44.18
CA GLN A 39 -16.90 32.93 -43.70
C GLN A 39 -17.81 33.47 -44.83
N ARG A 40 -17.43 33.38 -46.11
CA ARG A 40 -18.30 33.78 -47.24
C ARG A 40 -19.17 32.66 -47.79
N LEU A 41 -18.82 31.40 -47.53
CA LEU A 41 -19.58 30.23 -48.01
C LEU A 41 -20.79 29.92 -47.12
N MET A 42 -20.66 30.07 -45.78
CA MET A 42 -21.82 29.91 -44.87
C MET A 42 -22.85 31.05 -45.03
N ALA A 43 -22.42 32.26 -45.37
CA ALA A 43 -23.34 33.38 -45.62
C ALA A 43 -24.12 33.26 -46.96
N HIS A 44 -23.66 32.42 -47.89
CA HIS A 44 -24.39 32.13 -49.14
C HIS A 44 -25.39 30.99 -48.95
N VAL A 45 -25.00 29.93 -48.23
CA VAL A 45 -25.87 28.78 -47.92
C VAL A 45 -27.02 29.17 -46.98
N MET A 46 -26.79 30.05 -46.00
CA MET A 46 -27.89 30.55 -45.14
C MET A 46 -28.85 31.49 -45.88
N LYS A 47 -28.43 32.13 -46.98
CA LYS A 47 -29.29 33.01 -47.79
C LYS A 47 -30.17 32.24 -48.78
N GLU A 48 -29.74 31.08 -49.25
CA GLU A 48 -30.56 30.20 -50.09
C GLU A 48 -31.60 29.42 -49.27
N ILE A 49 -31.31 29.07 -48.01
CA ILE A 49 -32.26 28.38 -47.12
C ILE A 49 -33.37 29.33 -46.61
N ASP A 50 -33.08 30.63 -46.45
CA ASP A 50 -34.08 31.62 -46.03
C ASP A 50 -35.06 32.02 -47.15
N ILE A 51 -34.66 31.87 -48.43
CA ILE A 51 -35.51 32.19 -49.58
C ILE A 51 -36.51 31.06 -49.91
N GLU A 52 -36.19 29.81 -49.57
CA GLU A 52 -37.09 28.67 -49.81
C GLU A 52 -38.15 28.47 -48.71
N LEU A 53 -37.97 29.10 -47.55
CA LEU A 53 -38.90 29.05 -46.40
C LEU A 53 -39.90 30.23 -46.36
N GLN A 54 -39.62 31.36 -47.02
CA GLN A 54 -40.54 32.49 -47.08
C GLN A 54 -41.59 32.39 -48.20
N ASP A 55 -41.37 31.59 -49.24
CA ASP A 55 -42.31 31.45 -50.38
C ASP A 55 -43.42 30.40 -50.17
N ARG A 56 -43.41 29.67 -49.05
CA ARG A 56 -44.43 28.65 -48.72
C ARG A 56 -45.49 29.08 -47.70
N LEU A 57 -45.45 30.32 -47.20
CA LEU A 57 -46.37 30.80 -46.15
C LEU A 57 -47.47 31.77 -46.63
N CYS A 58 -47.57 32.07 -47.92
CA CYS A 58 -48.62 32.93 -48.45
C CYS A 58 -49.24 32.34 -49.72
N TYR A 59 -50.59 32.27 -49.74
CA TYR A 59 -51.50 31.79 -50.79
C TYR A 59 -51.78 30.28 -50.87
N GLY A 60 -53.05 29.91 -50.61
CA GLY A 60 -53.59 28.64 -51.08
C GLY A 60 -54.90 28.18 -50.44
N ARG A 61 -56.02 28.71 -50.94
CA ARG A 61 -57.38 28.20 -50.67
C ARG A 61 -57.51 26.69 -50.95
N ALA A 62 -58.22 26.01 -50.05
CA ALA A 62 -59.12 24.87 -50.25
C ALA A 62 -58.79 23.83 -51.33
N ARG A 63 -58.51 22.59 -50.91
CA ARG A 63 -59.20 21.39 -51.42
C ARG A 63 -59.06 20.22 -50.45
N SER A 64 -60.20 19.69 -50.07
CA SER A 64 -60.41 18.46 -49.30
C SER A 64 -59.74 17.26 -49.97
N ASN A 65 -59.01 16.45 -49.21
CA ASN A 65 -59.24 15.01 -49.22
C ASN A 65 -58.66 14.34 -47.97
N SER A 66 -59.45 13.39 -47.50
CA SER A 66 -59.44 12.68 -46.24
C SER A 66 -58.28 11.69 -46.05
N ARG A 67 -57.96 11.47 -44.77
CA ARG A 67 -57.17 10.37 -44.15
C ARG A 67 -55.70 10.66 -43.84
N SER A 68 -55.47 11.30 -42.69
CA SER A 68 -54.38 10.98 -41.73
C SER A 68 -54.26 12.09 -40.67
N VAL A 69 -55.20 12.14 -39.73
CA VAL A 69 -55.04 12.92 -38.49
C VAL A 69 -55.49 12.05 -37.33
N ALA A 70 -54.55 11.30 -36.76
CA ALA A 70 -54.74 10.62 -35.47
C ALA A 70 -53.41 10.12 -34.87
N VAL A 71 -52.33 10.91 -34.84
CA VAL A 71 -51.24 10.77 -33.85
C VAL A 71 -50.62 12.15 -33.58
N ALA A 72 -51.41 13.04 -32.99
CA ALA A 72 -50.91 14.29 -32.43
C ALA A 72 -51.66 14.52 -31.12
N ALA A 73 -51.35 13.70 -30.12
CA ALA A 73 -51.86 13.86 -28.77
C ALA A 73 -50.68 13.86 -27.79
N GLN A 74 -50.50 15.01 -27.15
CA GLN A 74 -49.84 15.23 -25.86
C GLN A 74 -48.29 15.19 -25.80
N LEU A 75 -47.66 16.23 -26.36
CA LEU A 75 -46.47 16.82 -25.73
C LEU A 75 -46.97 17.86 -24.72
N VAL A 76 -47.29 17.42 -23.50
CA VAL A 76 -47.44 18.33 -22.36
C VAL A 76 -46.04 18.87 -22.05
N PRO A 77 -45.81 20.19 -22.00
CA PRO A 77 -44.53 20.70 -21.53
C PRO A 77 -44.34 20.19 -20.10
N ALA A 78 -43.27 19.42 -19.85
CA ALA A 78 -42.92 18.98 -18.50
C ALA A 78 -42.82 20.23 -17.63
N THR A 79 -43.79 20.40 -16.73
CA THR A 79 -43.75 21.45 -15.72
C THR A 79 -42.55 21.13 -14.83
N TYR A 80 -41.59 22.06 -14.75
CA TYR A 80 -40.48 21.98 -13.80
C TYR A 80 -41.06 22.13 -12.39
N ALA A 81 -41.58 21.04 -11.83
CA ALA A 81 -41.91 20.98 -10.41
C ALA A 81 -40.65 21.34 -9.60
N PRO A 82 -40.77 22.10 -8.51
CA PRO A 82 -39.64 22.38 -7.64
C PRO A 82 -39.06 21.04 -7.15
N PRO A 83 -37.73 20.93 -7.06
CA PRO A 83 -37.10 19.73 -6.52
C PRO A 83 -37.69 19.44 -5.12
N THR A 84 -38.00 18.16 -4.88
CA THR A 84 -38.42 17.66 -3.58
C THR A 84 -37.39 16.63 -3.15
N ALA A 85 -36.79 16.85 -1.98
CA ALA A 85 -35.87 15.91 -1.38
C ALA A 85 -36.65 14.74 -0.78
N GLU A 86 -36.28 13.52 -1.17
CA GLU A 86 -36.71 12.28 -0.53
C GLU A 86 -35.56 11.79 0.33
N THR A 87 -35.83 11.53 1.61
CA THR A 87 -34.79 11.24 2.60
C THR A 87 -35.06 9.91 3.30
N LEU A 88 -34.00 9.13 3.50
CA LEU A 88 -33.97 7.93 4.33
C LEU A 88 -32.91 8.11 5.41
N VAL A 89 -33.27 7.87 6.66
CA VAL A 89 -32.30 7.76 7.76
C VAL A 89 -32.09 6.28 8.06
N LEU A 90 -30.85 5.82 7.92
CA LEU A 90 -30.44 4.45 8.16
C LEU A 90 -29.91 4.31 9.59
N ASP A 91 -30.56 3.43 10.35
CA ASP A 91 -30.08 2.99 11.65
C ASP A 91 -29.06 1.87 11.47
N ILE A 92 -27.87 2.05 12.05
CA ILE A 92 -26.79 1.05 12.02
C ILE A 92 -26.81 0.26 13.33
N PRO A 93 -27.13 -1.05 13.31
CA PRO A 93 -27.12 -1.86 14.52
C PRO A 93 -25.75 -1.87 15.19
N GLY A 94 -25.71 -1.53 16.48
CA GLY A 94 -24.46 -1.51 17.26
C GLY A 94 -23.60 -0.26 17.05
N SER A 95 -24.10 0.76 16.36
CA SER A 95 -23.49 2.09 16.29
C SER A 95 -24.46 3.15 16.81
N ILE A 96 -23.92 4.21 17.39
CA ILE A 96 -24.69 5.42 17.75
C ILE A 96 -24.87 6.37 16.57
N GLN A 97 -24.19 6.09 15.45
CA GLN A 97 -24.24 6.89 14.24
C GLN A 97 -25.38 6.45 13.33
N THR A 98 -25.89 7.38 12.54
CA THR A 98 -26.90 7.15 11.52
C THR A 98 -26.38 7.63 10.17
N ILE A 99 -26.76 6.96 9.08
CA ILE A 99 -26.47 7.41 7.72
C ILE A 99 -27.74 7.97 7.10
N THR A 100 -27.73 9.24 6.71
CA THR A 100 -28.83 9.84 5.96
C THR A 100 -28.55 9.73 4.47
N LEU A 101 -29.49 9.19 3.69
CA LEU A 101 -29.47 9.18 2.24
C LEU A 101 -30.56 10.10 1.71
N GLU A 102 -30.20 11.02 0.82
CA GLU A 102 -31.13 11.96 0.18
C GLU A 102 -31.06 11.84 -1.34
N THR A 103 -32.21 11.91 -2.00
CA THR A 103 -32.33 11.99 -3.47
C THR A 103 -33.41 12.98 -3.90
N GLY A 104 -33.51 13.26 -5.20
CA GLY A 104 -34.57 14.10 -5.77
C GLY A 104 -34.27 15.60 -5.81
N GLU A 105 -33.35 16.10 -4.99
CA GLU A 105 -32.91 17.51 -5.01
C GLU A 105 -31.66 17.73 -5.88
N ILE A 106 -30.57 17.04 -5.56
CA ILE A 106 -29.26 17.19 -6.20
C ILE A 106 -29.05 16.08 -7.24
N GLY A 107 -28.42 16.41 -8.38
CA GLY A 107 -27.98 15.38 -9.35
C GLY A 107 -29.07 14.78 -10.23
N ARG A 108 -30.23 15.43 -10.36
CA ARG A 108 -31.44 14.94 -11.05
C ARG A 108 -31.27 14.47 -12.51
N GLN A 109 -30.18 14.83 -13.17
CA GLN A 109 -29.89 14.38 -14.55
C GLN A 109 -29.23 13.00 -14.61
N ALA A 110 -28.65 12.51 -13.52
CA ALA A 110 -28.06 11.18 -13.47
C ALA A 110 -29.16 10.09 -13.54
N ASN A 111 -28.76 8.87 -13.92
CA ASN A 111 -29.66 7.73 -13.83
C ASN A 111 -30.09 7.51 -12.37
N GLY A 112 -29.17 7.67 -11.41
CA GLY A 112 -29.45 7.82 -9.98
C GLY A 112 -28.44 8.73 -9.29
N ALA A 113 -28.86 9.44 -8.24
CA ALA A 113 -28.01 10.34 -7.47
C ALA A 113 -28.41 10.30 -5.99
N ILE A 114 -27.41 10.25 -5.11
CA ILE A 114 -27.55 10.20 -3.66
C ILE A 114 -26.61 11.23 -3.03
N MET A 115 -27.13 12.01 -2.09
CA MET A 115 -26.31 12.68 -1.08
C MET A 115 -26.36 11.83 0.19
N ALA A 116 -25.21 11.28 0.60
CA ALA A 116 -25.08 10.50 1.82
C ALA A 116 -24.40 11.32 2.90
N THR A 117 -24.87 11.22 4.14
CA THR A 117 -24.34 11.99 5.29
C THR A 117 -24.22 11.10 6.52
N CYS A 118 -23.08 11.15 7.19
CA CYS A 118 -22.87 10.60 8.53
C CYS A 118 -22.13 11.65 9.37
N GLY A 119 -22.74 12.11 10.45
CA GLY A 119 -22.25 13.29 11.16
C GLY A 119 -22.22 14.51 10.23
N GLU A 120 -21.02 15.09 10.02
CA GLU A 120 -20.82 16.18 9.04
C GLU A 120 -20.01 15.72 7.82
N THR A 121 -19.67 14.43 7.73
CA THR A 121 -19.07 13.83 6.54
C THR A 121 -20.15 13.57 5.48
N MET A 122 -19.98 14.17 4.29
CA MET A 122 -20.95 14.12 3.19
C MET A 122 -20.31 13.62 1.90
N ILE A 123 -20.96 12.64 1.26
CA ILE A 123 -20.55 12.05 -0.01
C ILE A 123 -21.68 12.21 -1.03
N TYR A 124 -21.37 12.85 -2.15
CA TYR A 124 -22.27 12.91 -3.31
C TYR A 124 -21.92 11.79 -4.27
N ALA A 125 -22.84 10.83 -4.46
CA ALA A 125 -22.68 9.67 -5.32
C ALA A 125 -23.66 9.72 -6.50
N THR A 126 -23.18 9.45 -7.71
CA THR A 126 -24.02 9.35 -8.92
C THR A 126 -23.75 8.07 -9.68
N ALA A 127 -24.81 7.53 -10.29
CA ALA A 127 -24.74 6.44 -11.24
C ALA A 127 -25.27 6.91 -12.59
N CYS A 128 -24.48 6.68 -13.65
CA CYS A 128 -24.83 6.99 -15.03
C CYS A 128 -24.53 5.79 -15.94
N CYS A 129 -25.30 5.61 -17.00
CA CYS A 129 -25.00 4.63 -18.03
C CYS A 129 -25.15 5.19 -19.44
N SER A 130 -24.45 4.57 -20.41
CA SER A 130 -24.63 4.89 -21.82
C SER A 130 -26.05 4.54 -22.29
N PRO A 131 -26.62 5.31 -23.25
CA PRO A 131 -27.95 5.03 -23.78
C PRO A 131 -28.02 3.72 -24.57
N SER A 132 -26.91 3.31 -25.19
CA SER A 132 -26.77 2.05 -25.93
C SER A 132 -25.58 1.24 -25.43
N PRO A 133 -25.56 -0.09 -25.62
CA PRO A 133 -24.39 -0.92 -25.35
C PRO A 133 -23.14 -0.37 -26.05
N THR A 134 -22.03 -0.29 -25.32
CA THR A 134 -20.72 0.10 -25.85
C THR A 134 -19.79 -1.10 -25.95
N GLY A 135 -20.01 -2.11 -25.11
CA GLY A 135 -19.38 -3.41 -25.19
C GLY A 135 -20.27 -4.43 -25.90
N ASP A 136 -19.73 -5.62 -26.04
CA ASP A 136 -20.37 -6.76 -26.68
C ASP A 136 -20.97 -7.75 -25.67
N GLY A 137 -20.85 -7.47 -24.37
CA GLY A 137 -21.33 -8.32 -23.27
C GLY A 137 -20.28 -9.30 -22.74
N SER A 138 -19.07 -9.34 -23.31
CA SER A 138 -17.97 -10.20 -22.81
C SER A 138 -17.42 -9.77 -21.45
N PHE A 139 -17.56 -8.49 -21.10
CA PHE A 139 -17.19 -7.92 -19.81
C PHE A 139 -18.18 -6.84 -19.38
N LEU A 140 -18.26 -6.58 -18.08
CA LEU A 140 -19.02 -5.47 -17.51
C LEU A 140 -18.18 -4.18 -17.57
N PRO A 141 -18.54 -3.18 -18.40
CA PRO A 141 -17.84 -1.90 -18.49
C PRO A 141 -18.24 -0.95 -17.33
N LEU A 142 -18.03 -1.40 -16.09
CA LEU A 142 -18.24 -0.61 -14.88
C LEU A 142 -16.95 0.13 -14.51
N THR A 143 -17.06 1.44 -14.34
CA THR A 143 -16.02 2.30 -13.78
C THR A 143 -16.52 3.00 -12.53
N VAL A 144 -15.85 2.76 -11.41
CA VAL A 144 -16.07 3.49 -10.16
C VAL A 144 -14.93 4.50 -9.95
N ASN A 145 -15.27 5.72 -9.56
CA ASN A 145 -14.32 6.77 -9.20
C ASN A 145 -14.77 7.45 -7.90
N TYR A 146 -13.97 7.26 -6.87
CA TYR A 146 -14.07 8.00 -5.61
C TYR A 146 -13.04 9.13 -5.58
N ALA A 147 -13.44 10.33 -5.19
CA ALA A 147 -12.61 11.52 -5.15
C ALA A 147 -12.80 12.34 -3.87
N GLU A 148 -11.70 12.65 -3.20
CA GLU A 148 -11.65 13.46 -1.99
C GLU A 148 -11.35 14.92 -2.35
N ARG A 149 -12.24 15.86 -2.02
CA ARG A 149 -11.96 17.28 -2.23
C ARG A 149 -11.18 17.84 -1.04
N PHE A 150 -10.08 18.55 -1.27
CA PHE A 150 -9.41 19.26 -0.17
C PHE A 150 -10.33 20.30 0.47
N SER A 151 -11.24 20.88 -0.31
CA SER A 151 -12.27 21.79 0.20
C SER A 151 -13.25 21.11 1.17
N ALA A 152 -13.39 19.78 1.12
CA ALA A 152 -14.23 19.05 2.08
C ALA A 152 -13.71 19.17 3.52
N ALA A 153 -12.40 19.34 3.69
CA ALA A 153 -11.76 19.62 4.97
C ALA A 153 -11.40 21.12 5.13
N GLY A 154 -11.94 22.01 4.29
CA GLY A 154 -11.64 23.45 4.33
C GLY A 154 -10.21 23.82 3.93
N ARG A 155 -9.49 22.94 3.21
CA ARG A 155 -8.07 23.12 2.86
C ARG A 155 -7.86 23.26 1.36
N THR A 156 -6.66 23.70 0.98
CA THR A 156 -6.18 23.67 -0.41
C THR A 156 -5.10 22.60 -0.57
N SER A 157 -4.89 22.13 -1.80
CA SER A 157 -3.83 21.17 -2.14
C SER A 157 -2.45 21.68 -1.70
N GLY A 158 -1.66 20.80 -1.07
CA GLY A 158 -0.28 21.07 -0.68
C GLY A 158 0.66 21.19 -1.87
N GLY A 159 0.26 20.67 -3.04
CA GLY A 159 1.05 20.70 -4.28
C GLY A 159 1.39 22.10 -4.79
N PHE A 160 2.36 22.16 -5.71
CA PHE A 160 2.73 23.42 -6.40
C PHE A 160 1.55 23.98 -7.21
N ILE A 161 0.83 23.10 -7.90
CA ILE A 161 -0.42 23.43 -8.57
C ILE A 161 -1.55 23.30 -7.54
N LYS A 162 -2.20 24.42 -7.19
CA LYS A 162 -3.29 24.51 -6.22
C LYS A 162 -4.63 23.99 -6.78
N ARG A 163 -4.62 22.73 -7.22
CA ARG A 163 -5.77 22.03 -7.81
C ARG A 163 -5.74 20.55 -7.43
N ASP A 164 -6.92 19.97 -7.23
CA ASP A 164 -7.08 18.52 -7.15
C ASP A 164 -6.60 17.89 -8.47
N GLY A 165 -5.51 17.13 -8.39
CA GLY A 165 -4.79 16.60 -9.54
C GLY A 165 -5.19 15.17 -9.91
N ARG A 166 -4.17 14.35 -10.15
CA ARG A 166 -4.36 12.90 -10.36
C ARG A 166 -4.97 12.25 -9.11
N PRO A 167 -5.77 11.18 -9.26
CA PRO A 167 -6.20 10.38 -8.13
C PRO A 167 -5.01 9.91 -7.30
N ARG A 168 -5.14 10.02 -5.98
CA ARG A 168 -4.19 9.49 -4.99
C ARG A 168 -4.41 8.01 -4.80
N ASP A 169 -3.41 7.32 -4.25
CA ASP A 169 -3.47 5.88 -4.04
C ASP A 169 -4.66 5.49 -3.17
N ALA A 170 -4.93 6.23 -2.08
CA ALA A 170 -6.11 6.06 -1.25
C ALA A 170 -7.43 6.17 -2.05
N GLU A 171 -7.57 7.17 -2.93
CA GLU A 171 -8.78 7.33 -3.75
C GLU A 171 -8.98 6.16 -4.73
N VAL A 172 -7.89 5.63 -5.29
CA VAL A 172 -7.91 4.44 -6.14
C VAL A 172 -8.28 3.19 -5.34
N LEU A 173 -7.75 3.04 -4.12
CA LEU A 173 -8.05 1.92 -3.23
C LEU A 173 -9.53 1.92 -2.82
N VAL A 174 -10.09 3.07 -2.43
CA VAL A 174 -11.53 3.20 -2.12
C VAL A 174 -12.38 2.94 -3.36
N SER A 175 -11.98 3.45 -4.53
CA SER A 175 -12.69 3.13 -5.79
C SER A 175 -12.75 1.62 -6.05
N ARG A 176 -11.70 0.87 -5.71
CA ARG A 176 -11.70 -0.61 -5.80
C ARG A 176 -12.57 -1.24 -4.72
N LEU A 177 -12.53 -0.70 -3.50
CA LEU A 177 -13.32 -1.18 -2.38
C LEU A 177 -14.82 -1.10 -2.68
N VAL A 178 -15.25 -0.05 -3.39
CA VAL A 178 -16.64 0.14 -3.85
C VAL A 178 -16.97 -0.72 -5.09
N ASP A 179 -16.05 -0.83 -6.06
CA ASP A 179 -16.28 -1.64 -7.28
C ASP A 179 -16.49 -3.13 -7.00
N ARG A 180 -15.67 -3.71 -6.11
CA ARG A 180 -15.64 -5.16 -5.82
C ARG A 180 -16.99 -5.75 -5.42
N PRO A 181 -17.72 -5.21 -4.42
CA PRO A 181 -19.03 -5.76 -4.03
C PRO A 181 -20.16 -5.39 -4.99
N LEU A 182 -20.03 -4.32 -5.79
CA LEU A 182 -21.08 -3.92 -6.74
C LEU A 182 -21.06 -4.76 -8.02
N ARG A 183 -19.86 -5.05 -8.54
CA ARG A 183 -19.65 -5.76 -9.81
C ARG A 183 -20.41 -7.09 -9.95
N PRO A 184 -20.44 -8.00 -8.96
CA PRO A 184 -21.19 -9.25 -9.09
C PRO A 184 -22.72 -9.07 -9.05
N MET A 185 -23.22 -7.91 -8.60
CA MET A 185 -24.65 -7.64 -8.43
C MET A 185 -25.32 -7.04 -9.67
N PHE A 186 -24.57 -6.84 -10.76
CA PHE A 186 -25.15 -6.42 -12.05
C PHE A 186 -25.76 -7.62 -12.76
N ALA A 187 -26.90 -7.40 -13.42
CA ALA A 187 -27.51 -8.40 -14.29
C ALA A 187 -26.49 -8.95 -15.31
N LYS A 188 -26.37 -10.29 -15.35
CA LYS A 188 -25.42 -10.99 -16.24
C LYS A 188 -25.65 -10.59 -17.70
N GLY A 189 -24.59 -10.12 -18.37
CA GLY A 189 -24.66 -9.68 -19.77
C GLY A 189 -24.92 -8.18 -19.97
N TRP A 190 -24.97 -7.38 -18.90
CA TRP A 190 -25.04 -5.92 -19.02
C TRP A 190 -23.81 -5.35 -19.74
N ALA A 191 -24.04 -4.71 -20.89
CA ALA A 191 -22.99 -4.27 -21.82
C ALA A 191 -22.89 -2.74 -21.98
N ASN A 192 -23.69 -1.97 -21.23
CA ASN A 192 -23.65 -0.51 -21.27
C ASN A 192 -22.57 0.01 -20.35
N GLU A 193 -21.74 0.91 -20.86
CA GLU A 193 -20.76 1.64 -20.05
C GLU A 193 -21.47 2.29 -18.88
N THR A 194 -21.04 1.92 -17.68
CA THR A 194 -21.65 2.36 -16.43
C THR A 194 -20.60 3.05 -15.59
N GLN A 195 -20.90 4.28 -15.17
CA GLN A 195 -20.02 5.09 -14.37
C GLN A 195 -20.67 5.41 -13.03
N VAL A 196 -19.94 5.12 -11.95
CA VAL A 196 -20.27 5.55 -10.60
C VAL A 196 -19.23 6.57 -10.17
N LEU A 197 -19.68 7.77 -9.83
CA LEU A 197 -18.82 8.87 -9.39
C LEU A 197 -19.17 9.27 -7.97
N GLU A 198 -18.17 9.39 -7.12
CA GLU A 198 -18.33 9.77 -5.73
C GLU A 198 -17.40 10.92 -5.38
N TRP A 199 -17.95 11.96 -4.77
CA TRP A 199 -17.19 13.11 -4.28
C TRP A 199 -17.44 13.29 -2.80
N VAL A 200 -16.38 13.27 -2.01
CA VAL A 200 -16.44 13.75 -0.63
C VAL A 200 -16.51 15.27 -0.67
N LEU A 201 -17.63 15.83 -0.22
CA LEU A 201 -17.91 17.27 -0.26
C LEU A 201 -17.75 17.94 1.10
N SER A 202 -17.88 17.18 2.18
CA SER A 202 -17.64 17.61 3.56
C SER A 202 -16.99 16.47 4.33
N TYR A 203 -16.02 16.77 5.20
CA TYR A 203 -15.33 15.78 6.02
C TYR A 203 -15.10 16.32 7.43
N ASP A 204 -15.60 15.59 8.43
CA ASP A 204 -15.65 16.03 9.82
C ASP A 204 -14.41 15.65 10.66
N GLY A 205 -13.51 14.83 10.10
CA GLY A 205 -12.34 14.34 10.82
C GLY A 205 -12.66 13.32 11.92
N ILE A 206 -13.88 12.81 11.98
CA ILE A 206 -14.36 11.83 12.97
C ILE A 206 -14.75 10.53 12.28
N ASN A 207 -15.54 10.62 11.21
CA ASN A 207 -16.18 9.50 10.54
C ASN A 207 -15.45 9.13 9.26
N GLU A 208 -15.11 7.85 9.11
CA GLU A 208 -14.45 7.39 7.90
C GLU A 208 -15.42 7.28 6.70
N PRO A 209 -15.03 7.77 5.51
CA PRO A 209 -15.93 7.88 4.37
C PRO A 209 -16.19 6.55 3.65
N GLU A 210 -15.32 5.55 3.77
CA GLU A 210 -15.38 4.33 2.95
C GLU A 210 -16.66 3.49 3.14
N PRO A 211 -17.17 3.23 4.37
CA PRO A 211 -18.43 2.51 4.55
C PRO A 211 -19.63 3.23 3.92
N ILE A 212 -19.63 4.57 4.02
CA ILE A 212 -20.67 5.45 3.48
C ILE A 212 -20.62 5.42 1.96
N ALA A 213 -19.42 5.48 1.37
CA ALA A 213 -19.21 5.43 -0.08
C ALA A 213 -19.82 4.16 -0.69
N ILE A 214 -19.50 2.99 -0.14
CA ILE A 214 -20.05 1.69 -0.61
C ILE A 214 -21.59 1.74 -0.62
N THR A 215 -22.19 2.19 0.47
CA THR A 215 -23.65 2.24 0.63
C THR A 215 -24.29 3.30 -0.27
N ALA A 216 -23.66 4.45 -0.45
CA ALA A 216 -24.14 5.55 -1.29
C ALA A 216 -24.11 5.18 -2.79
N ALA A 217 -23.00 4.59 -3.25
CA ALA A 217 -22.86 4.08 -4.61
C ALA A 217 -23.89 3.01 -4.93
N ALA A 218 -24.09 2.05 -4.02
CA ALA A 218 -25.10 1.00 -4.15
C ALA A 218 -26.52 1.58 -4.20
N ALA A 219 -26.85 2.52 -3.31
CA ALA A 219 -28.15 3.18 -3.30
C ALA A 219 -28.40 3.97 -4.60
N ALA A 220 -27.41 4.69 -5.12
CA ALA A 220 -27.51 5.43 -6.37
C ALA A 220 -27.80 4.50 -7.57
N LEU A 221 -27.14 3.34 -7.64
CA LEU A 221 -27.43 2.31 -8.63
C LEU A 221 -28.82 1.68 -8.42
N LEU A 222 -29.20 1.41 -7.17
CA LEU A 222 -30.47 0.77 -6.84
C LEU A 222 -31.68 1.65 -7.18
N ILE A 223 -31.62 2.96 -6.97
CA ILE A 223 -32.71 3.88 -7.36
C ILE A 223 -32.71 4.22 -8.86
N SER A 224 -31.63 3.91 -9.57
CA SER A 224 -31.52 4.16 -11.01
C SER A 224 -32.28 3.11 -11.84
N ASP A 225 -32.36 3.33 -13.15
CA ASP A 225 -32.83 2.35 -14.14
C ASP A 225 -31.79 1.29 -14.50
N ILE A 226 -30.56 1.37 -13.98
CA ILE A 226 -29.49 0.39 -14.21
C ILE A 226 -29.80 -0.89 -13.41
N PRO A 227 -29.67 -2.09 -14.02
CA PRO A 227 -30.10 -3.36 -13.42
C PRO A 227 -29.09 -3.90 -12.40
N LEU A 228 -29.04 -3.25 -11.24
CA LEU A 228 -28.47 -3.82 -10.01
C LEU A 228 -29.52 -4.72 -9.33
N GLU A 229 -29.18 -5.97 -9.07
CA GLU A 229 -30.13 -7.00 -8.62
C GLU A 229 -30.55 -6.86 -7.15
N LYS A 230 -29.61 -6.48 -6.27
CA LYS A 230 -29.82 -6.38 -4.82
C LYS A 230 -29.14 -5.14 -4.25
N ALA A 231 -29.61 -4.68 -3.09
CA ALA A 231 -28.92 -3.64 -2.35
C ALA A 231 -27.60 -4.18 -1.78
N VAL A 232 -26.58 -3.31 -1.78
CA VAL A 232 -25.28 -3.57 -1.17
C VAL A 232 -25.03 -2.51 -0.10
N ALA A 233 -24.51 -2.91 1.06
CA ALA A 233 -24.07 -2.00 2.09
C ALA A 233 -22.66 -2.37 2.56
N GLY A 234 -21.91 -1.37 3.03
CA GLY A 234 -20.58 -1.53 3.58
C GLY A 234 -20.51 -1.07 5.03
N VAL A 235 -19.77 -1.80 5.86
CA VAL A 235 -19.48 -1.45 7.25
C VAL A 235 -18.01 -1.69 7.56
N ARG A 236 -17.46 -0.92 8.49
CA ARG A 236 -16.14 -1.18 9.08
C ARG A 236 -16.30 -1.73 10.49
N VAL A 237 -15.55 -2.77 10.83
CA VAL A 237 -15.57 -3.39 12.16
C VAL A 237 -14.22 -3.17 12.83
N GLY A 238 -14.25 -2.57 14.02
CA GLY A 238 -13.10 -2.42 14.90
C GLY A 238 -13.17 -3.39 16.09
N LEU A 239 -12.02 -3.67 16.70
CA LEU A 239 -11.89 -4.44 17.95
C LEU A 239 -11.14 -3.59 18.97
N LEU A 240 -11.88 -3.00 19.90
CA LEU A 240 -11.32 -2.09 20.91
C LEU A 240 -10.57 -2.82 22.02
N PRO A 241 -9.68 -2.10 22.76
CA PRO A 241 -9.08 -2.62 23.98
C PRO A 241 -10.17 -3.03 24.97
N GLY A 242 -10.22 -4.32 25.33
CA GLY A 242 -11.30 -4.91 26.13
C GLY A 242 -12.08 -6.02 25.41
N GLY A 243 -11.88 -6.18 24.10
CA GLY A 243 -12.47 -7.27 23.31
C GLY A 243 -13.85 -6.98 22.74
N GLU A 244 -14.27 -5.71 22.72
CA GLU A 244 -15.56 -5.28 22.17
C GLU A 244 -15.44 -4.97 20.67
N PHE A 245 -16.34 -5.54 19.87
CA PHE A 245 -16.49 -5.21 18.45
C PHE A 245 -17.36 -3.97 18.27
N VAL A 246 -16.89 -3.02 17.46
CA VAL A 246 -17.60 -1.76 17.17
C VAL A 246 -17.83 -1.63 15.66
N ILE A 247 -19.06 -1.26 15.27
CA ILE A 247 -19.42 -0.97 13.88
C ILE A 247 -19.22 0.51 13.57
N ASN A 248 -18.58 0.80 12.45
CA ASN A 248 -18.19 2.12 11.96
C ASN A 248 -17.51 2.94 13.07
N PRO A 249 -16.40 2.44 13.63
CA PRO A 249 -15.64 3.15 14.66
C PRO A 249 -15.16 4.51 14.15
N THR A 250 -15.08 5.50 15.04
CA THR A 250 -14.47 6.80 14.75
C THR A 250 -12.98 6.67 14.49
N LEU A 251 -12.35 7.69 13.91
CA LEU A 251 -10.88 7.72 13.73
C LEU A 251 -10.12 7.49 15.04
N GLU A 252 -10.58 8.04 16.15
CA GLU A 252 -9.96 7.84 17.47
C GLU A 252 -10.10 6.39 17.95
N GLN A 253 -11.29 5.80 17.79
CA GLN A 253 -11.52 4.39 18.10
C GLN A 253 -10.69 3.47 17.21
N MET A 254 -10.53 3.80 15.93
CA MET A 254 -9.70 3.04 15.00
C MET A 254 -8.21 3.06 15.37
N LYS A 255 -7.68 4.19 15.87
CA LYS A 255 -6.30 4.25 16.39
C LYS A 255 -6.06 3.30 17.57
N ALA A 256 -7.08 3.06 18.39
CA ALA A 256 -7.02 2.11 19.50
C ALA A 256 -7.36 0.67 19.09
N SER A 257 -7.88 0.46 17.87
CA SER A 257 -8.40 -0.83 17.41
C SER A 257 -7.28 -1.78 17.00
N ARG A 258 -7.43 -3.07 17.34
CA ARG A 258 -6.57 -4.15 16.83
C ARG A 258 -7.04 -4.75 15.50
N LEU A 259 -8.20 -4.32 15.01
CA LEU A 259 -8.85 -4.79 13.79
C LEU A 259 -9.33 -3.61 12.95
N ASP A 260 -9.04 -3.64 11.67
CA ASP A 260 -9.59 -2.77 10.64
C ASP A 260 -10.20 -3.66 9.57
N LEU A 261 -11.49 -3.96 9.71
CA LEU A 261 -12.19 -4.90 8.84
C LEU A 261 -13.31 -4.21 8.08
N MET A 262 -13.08 -3.93 6.81
CA MET A 262 -14.14 -3.52 5.89
C MET A 262 -14.87 -4.76 5.37
N VAL A 263 -16.19 -4.77 5.52
CA VAL A 263 -17.07 -5.83 5.01
C VAL A 263 -18.17 -5.17 4.18
N ALA A 264 -18.43 -5.71 3.00
CA ALA A 264 -19.58 -5.33 2.21
C ALA A 264 -20.34 -6.55 1.71
N GLY A 265 -21.66 -6.41 1.59
CA GLY A 265 -22.52 -7.52 1.21
C GLY A 265 -23.95 -7.11 0.94
N THR A 266 -24.76 -8.12 0.65
CA THR A 266 -26.22 -8.01 0.55
C THR A 266 -26.87 -8.38 1.87
N ARG A 267 -28.21 -8.40 1.91
CA ARG A 267 -28.95 -8.91 3.07
C ARG A 267 -28.71 -10.40 3.34
N ASP A 268 -28.31 -11.16 2.31
CA ASP A 268 -28.24 -12.63 2.33
C ASP A 268 -26.79 -13.14 2.39
N ALA A 269 -25.80 -12.36 1.95
CA ALA A 269 -24.42 -12.82 1.81
C ALA A 269 -23.38 -11.70 1.93
N ILE A 270 -22.20 -12.04 2.44
CA ILE A 270 -20.99 -11.20 2.33
C ILE A 270 -20.47 -11.32 0.91
N LEU A 271 -20.13 -10.19 0.28
CA LEU A 271 -19.58 -10.13 -1.08
C LEU A 271 -18.09 -9.79 -1.10
N MET A 272 -17.65 -8.96 -0.16
CA MET A 272 -16.29 -8.43 -0.14
C MET A 272 -15.80 -8.25 1.29
N ILE A 273 -14.54 -8.62 1.52
CA ILE A 273 -13.81 -8.35 2.76
C ILE A 273 -12.45 -7.75 2.42
N GLU A 274 -12.09 -6.71 3.17
CA GLU A 274 -10.74 -6.17 3.26
C GLU A 274 -10.40 -5.94 4.74
N GLY A 275 -9.60 -6.81 5.32
CA GLY A 275 -9.29 -6.85 6.75
C GLY A 275 -7.81 -6.81 7.05
N PHE A 276 -7.44 -5.99 8.03
CA PHE A 276 -6.08 -5.86 8.55
C PHE A 276 -6.12 -5.87 10.07
N CYS A 277 -5.17 -6.54 10.71
CA CYS A 277 -5.23 -6.70 12.16
C CYS A 277 -3.86 -6.98 12.79
N ASP A 278 -3.77 -6.68 14.08
CA ASP A 278 -2.62 -7.01 14.91
C ASP A 278 -2.80 -8.41 15.53
N PHE A 279 -2.50 -9.43 14.72
CA PHE A 279 -2.50 -10.85 15.09
C PHE A 279 -3.78 -11.31 15.78
N LEU A 280 -4.89 -11.40 15.02
CA LEU A 280 -6.15 -11.99 15.47
C LEU A 280 -6.26 -13.47 15.09
N THR A 281 -6.90 -14.28 15.92
CA THR A 281 -7.19 -15.70 15.61
C THR A 281 -8.26 -15.83 14.52
N GLU A 282 -8.31 -16.97 13.83
CA GLU A 282 -9.38 -17.28 12.88
C GLU A 282 -10.78 -17.17 13.51
N GLU A 283 -10.96 -17.57 14.77
CA GLU A 283 -12.23 -17.49 15.49
C GLU A 283 -12.70 -16.05 15.70
N GLN A 284 -11.81 -15.18 16.18
CA GLN A 284 -12.08 -13.74 16.33
C GLN A 284 -12.45 -13.08 14.99
N MET A 285 -11.83 -13.50 13.89
CA MET A 285 -12.19 -13.00 12.56
C MET A 285 -13.61 -13.42 12.17
N ILE A 286 -14.02 -14.67 12.42
CA ILE A 286 -15.40 -15.13 12.17
C ILE A 286 -16.41 -14.36 13.03
N GLU A 287 -16.11 -14.11 14.30
CA GLU A 287 -16.97 -13.30 15.18
C GLU A 287 -17.15 -11.88 14.63
N ALA A 288 -16.06 -11.25 14.19
CA ALA A 288 -16.11 -9.92 13.57
C ALA A 288 -16.98 -9.90 12.30
N LEU A 289 -16.89 -10.94 11.46
CA LEU A 289 -17.72 -11.08 10.26
C LEU A 289 -19.19 -11.26 10.59
N ALA A 290 -19.53 -12.00 11.65
CA ALA A 290 -20.91 -12.16 12.10
C ALA A 290 -21.51 -10.82 12.53
N VAL A 291 -20.74 -10.02 13.28
CA VAL A 291 -21.14 -8.67 13.73
C VAL A 291 -21.35 -7.74 12.53
N GLY A 292 -20.40 -7.72 11.58
CA GLY A 292 -20.50 -6.93 10.36
C GLY A 292 -21.66 -7.34 9.46
N SER A 293 -21.85 -8.64 9.22
CA SER A 293 -22.92 -9.19 8.39
C SER A 293 -24.31 -8.82 8.93
N LYS A 294 -24.51 -8.88 10.25
CA LYS A 294 -25.78 -8.47 10.88
C LYS A 294 -26.10 -7.00 10.63
N ALA A 295 -25.10 -6.11 10.70
CA ALA A 295 -25.29 -4.69 10.41
C ALA A 295 -25.62 -4.45 8.93
N ILE A 296 -24.88 -5.10 8.01
CA ILE A 296 -25.13 -5.03 6.56
C ILE A 296 -26.56 -5.47 6.23
N THR A 297 -27.03 -6.59 6.77
CA THR A 297 -28.39 -7.08 6.53
C THR A 297 -29.45 -6.04 6.90
N SER A 298 -29.30 -5.38 8.05
CA SER A 298 -30.22 -4.32 8.48
C SER A 298 -30.22 -3.12 7.53
N LEU A 299 -29.05 -2.69 7.06
CA LEU A 299 -28.91 -1.56 6.14
C LEU A 299 -29.52 -1.87 4.77
N CYS A 300 -29.21 -3.04 4.20
CA CYS A 300 -29.76 -3.46 2.91
C CYS A 300 -31.31 -3.51 2.94
N LEU A 301 -31.92 -4.06 3.99
CA LEU A 301 -33.38 -4.14 4.11
C LEU A 301 -34.04 -2.76 4.12
N GLN A 302 -33.46 -1.78 4.83
CA GLN A 302 -33.95 -0.40 4.87
C GLN A 302 -33.84 0.28 3.50
N VAL A 303 -32.70 0.14 2.83
CA VAL A 303 -32.44 0.74 1.51
C VAL A 303 -33.34 0.11 0.43
N GLU A 304 -33.54 -1.22 0.45
CA GLU A 304 -34.44 -1.91 -0.48
C GLU A 304 -35.88 -1.43 -0.36
N GLU A 305 -36.38 -1.27 0.88
CA GLU A 305 -37.76 -0.82 1.12
C GLU A 305 -37.95 0.64 0.69
N TRP A 306 -36.94 1.48 0.87
CA TRP A 306 -36.97 2.85 0.36
C TRP A 306 -36.88 2.91 -1.17
N ALA A 307 -36.01 2.12 -1.79
CA ALA A 307 -35.83 2.08 -3.24
C ALA A 307 -37.10 1.64 -3.99
N LYS A 308 -37.98 0.83 -3.38
CA LYS A 308 -39.30 0.53 -3.97
C LYS A 308 -40.19 1.77 -4.15
N LYS A 309 -39.98 2.81 -3.33
CA LYS A 309 -40.79 4.04 -3.34
C LYS A 309 -40.22 5.09 -4.29
N VAL A 310 -38.90 5.24 -4.33
CA VAL A 310 -38.21 6.32 -5.06
C VAL A 310 -37.47 5.86 -6.32
N GLY A 311 -37.28 4.56 -6.49
CA GLY A 311 -36.48 3.97 -7.57
C GLY A 311 -37.17 3.96 -8.93
N LYS A 312 -36.38 4.05 -9.99
CA LYS A 312 -36.83 3.94 -11.37
C LYS A 312 -37.00 2.45 -11.78
N PRO A 313 -37.91 2.14 -12.73
CA PRO A 313 -37.98 0.80 -13.31
C PRO A 313 -36.66 0.37 -13.94
N LYS A 314 -36.27 -0.89 -13.74
CA LYS A 314 -35.01 -1.43 -14.26
C LYS A 314 -35.06 -1.67 -15.77
N ARG A 315 -33.96 -1.31 -16.45
CA ARG A 315 -33.75 -1.46 -17.87
C ARG A 315 -33.01 -2.78 -18.15
N THR A 316 -33.64 -3.72 -18.86
CA THR A 316 -33.08 -5.05 -19.16
C THR A 316 -32.97 -5.36 -20.65
N ASP A 317 -33.44 -4.48 -21.52
CA ASP A 317 -33.41 -4.60 -22.99
C ASP A 317 -32.00 -4.66 -23.58
N CYS A 318 -31.02 -4.13 -22.86
CA CYS A 318 -29.62 -4.07 -23.30
C CYS A 318 -28.75 -5.24 -22.79
N VAL A 319 -29.35 -6.25 -22.15
CA VAL A 319 -28.62 -7.41 -21.62
C VAL A 319 -28.35 -8.41 -22.75
N VAL A 320 -27.07 -8.76 -22.95
CA VAL A 320 -26.64 -9.74 -23.95
C VAL A 320 -26.49 -11.11 -23.28
N LEU A 321 -27.41 -12.02 -23.58
CA LEU A 321 -27.41 -13.39 -23.05
C LEU A 321 -26.87 -14.40 -24.07
N VAL A 322 -26.26 -15.47 -23.56
CA VAL A 322 -25.85 -16.63 -24.37
C VAL A 322 -27.10 -17.45 -24.70
N PRO A 323 -27.30 -17.89 -25.97
CA PRO A 323 -28.41 -18.77 -26.32
C PRO A 323 -28.40 -20.07 -25.50
N GLU A 324 -29.56 -20.47 -24.98
CA GLU A 324 -29.69 -21.60 -24.04
C GLU A 324 -29.14 -22.93 -24.59
N ASP A 325 -29.20 -23.17 -25.90
CA ASP A 325 -28.78 -24.42 -26.52
C ASP A 325 -27.29 -24.50 -26.88
N LEU A 326 -26.58 -23.36 -26.82
CA LEU A 326 -25.19 -23.26 -27.27
C LEU A 326 -24.23 -23.98 -26.32
N GLU A 327 -24.38 -23.81 -25.01
CA GLU A 327 -23.51 -24.45 -24.02
C GLU A 327 -23.52 -25.99 -24.14
N ASP A 328 -24.69 -26.59 -24.35
CA ASP A 328 -24.83 -28.04 -24.53
C ASP A 328 -24.22 -28.53 -25.84
N LYS A 329 -24.31 -27.74 -26.93
CA LYS A 329 -23.61 -28.05 -28.19
C LYS A 329 -22.10 -28.02 -27.98
N VAL A 330 -21.57 -26.98 -27.33
CA VAL A 330 -20.13 -26.87 -27.02
C VAL A 330 -19.66 -28.02 -26.14
N MET A 331 -20.41 -28.36 -25.09
CA MET A 331 -20.08 -29.49 -24.21
C MET A 331 -19.98 -30.81 -24.96
N ARG A 332 -20.91 -31.10 -25.87
CA ARG A 332 -20.88 -32.33 -26.68
C ARG A 332 -19.67 -32.40 -27.62
N LEU A 333 -19.23 -31.25 -28.16
CA LEU A 333 -18.14 -31.20 -29.13
C LEU A 333 -16.76 -31.33 -28.49
N VAL A 334 -16.51 -30.61 -27.40
CA VAL A 334 -15.16 -30.48 -26.82
C VAL A 334 -15.08 -30.80 -25.33
N GLY A 335 -16.18 -31.16 -24.66
CA GLY A 335 -16.19 -31.41 -23.22
C GLY A 335 -15.22 -32.52 -22.78
N THR A 336 -15.12 -33.60 -23.55
CA THR A 336 -14.17 -34.70 -23.28
C THR A 336 -12.72 -34.26 -23.47
N GLN A 337 -12.43 -33.54 -24.56
CA GLN A 337 -11.10 -32.97 -24.84
C GLN A 337 -10.67 -32.01 -23.72
N LEU A 338 -11.57 -31.13 -23.29
CA LEU A 338 -11.32 -30.21 -22.17
C LEU A 338 -11.10 -30.98 -20.87
N ARG A 339 -11.90 -32.01 -20.59
CA ARG A 339 -11.74 -32.82 -19.37
C ARG A 339 -10.38 -33.49 -19.32
N GLU A 340 -9.91 -34.07 -20.41
CA GLU A 340 -8.57 -34.66 -20.49
C GLU A 340 -7.44 -33.61 -20.38
N ALA A 341 -7.62 -32.43 -20.99
CA ALA A 341 -6.65 -31.33 -20.90
C ALA A 341 -6.51 -30.79 -19.46
N TYR A 342 -7.60 -30.76 -18.69
CA TYR A 342 -7.61 -30.36 -17.28
C TYR A 342 -7.20 -31.49 -16.33
N ARG A 343 -7.41 -32.76 -16.69
CA ARG A 343 -7.03 -33.93 -15.88
C ARG A 343 -5.53 -34.23 -15.97
N THR A 344 -4.96 -34.10 -17.16
CA THR A 344 -3.54 -34.35 -17.38
C THR A 344 -2.76 -33.20 -16.73
N SER A 345 -1.86 -33.49 -15.78
CA SER A 345 -1.06 -32.50 -15.04
C SER A 345 -0.07 -31.75 -15.95
N LEU A 346 -0.59 -30.90 -16.84
CA LEU A 346 0.14 -30.16 -17.85
C LEU A 346 0.53 -28.78 -17.31
N SER A 347 1.65 -28.23 -17.79
CA SER A 347 2.02 -26.84 -17.50
C SER A 347 0.99 -25.86 -18.05
N LYS A 348 0.99 -24.62 -17.54
CA LYS A 348 0.05 -23.56 -17.96
C LYS A 348 -0.01 -23.40 -19.48
N ASP A 349 1.15 -23.37 -20.13
CA ASP A 349 1.27 -23.15 -21.58
C ASP A 349 0.71 -24.31 -22.41
N VAL A 350 0.95 -25.55 -21.97
CA VAL A 350 0.45 -26.74 -22.67
C VAL A 350 -1.06 -26.84 -22.54
N ARG A 351 -1.61 -26.54 -21.35
CA ARG A 351 -3.07 -26.46 -21.14
C ARG A 351 -3.69 -25.36 -21.99
N GLY A 352 -3.08 -24.18 -22.05
CA GLY A 352 -3.53 -23.06 -22.88
C GLY A 352 -3.60 -23.44 -24.37
N SER A 353 -2.63 -24.21 -24.85
CA SER A 353 -2.61 -24.71 -26.23
C SER A 353 -3.76 -25.69 -26.53
N ALA A 354 -4.07 -26.60 -25.60
CA ALA A 354 -5.19 -27.54 -25.75
C ALA A 354 -6.56 -26.84 -25.73
N VAL A 355 -6.72 -25.82 -24.88
CA VAL A 355 -7.94 -24.99 -24.86
C VAL A 355 -8.09 -24.20 -26.17
N ALA A 356 -7.00 -23.66 -26.71
CA ALA A 356 -7.02 -22.95 -28.00
C ALA A 356 -7.41 -23.87 -29.16
N GLU A 357 -6.97 -25.13 -29.16
CA GLU A 357 -7.38 -26.13 -30.15
C GLU A 357 -8.88 -26.46 -30.05
N ALA A 358 -9.38 -26.67 -28.83
CA ALA A 358 -10.80 -26.86 -28.59
C ALA A 358 -11.63 -25.65 -29.07
N GLN A 359 -11.16 -24.43 -28.80
CA GLN A 359 -11.80 -23.20 -29.27
C GLN A 359 -11.87 -23.13 -30.79
N ALA A 360 -10.76 -23.42 -31.48
CA ALA A 360 -10.70 -23.42 -32.94
C ALA A 360 -11.68 -24.41 -33.55
N ARG A 361 -11.85 -25.59 -32.94
CA ARG A 361 -12.80 -26.60 -33.39
C ARG A 361 -14.25 -26.15 -33.24
N VAL A 362 -14.61 -25.57 -32.10
CA VAL A 362 -15.97 -25.05 -31.87
C VAL A 362 -16.30 -23.93 -32.84
N LEU A 363 -15.36 -23.01 -33.09
CA LEU A 363 -15.52 -21.94 -34.07
C LEU A 363 -15.67 -22.47 -35.50
N ALA A 364 -14.97 -23.54 -35.87
CA ALA A 364 -15.09 -24.14 -37.19
C ALA A 364 -16.47 -24.80 -37.43
N GLU A 365 -17.08 -25.36 -36.39
CA GLU A 365 -18.35 -26.11 -36.51
C GLU A 365 -19.61 -25.27 -36.24
N LEU A 366 -19.55 -24.28 -35.33
CA LEU A 366 -20.74 -23.58 -34.83
C LEU A 366 -20.84 -22.10 -35.23
N ALA A 367 -19.78 -21.49 -35.77
CA ALA A 367 -19.79 -20.06 -36.10
C ALA A 367 -20.56 -19.77 -37.40
N GLU A 368 -21.07 -18.55 -37.50
CA GLU A 368 -21.67 -18.02 -38.73
C GLU A 368 -20.68 -17.95 -39.92
N ALA A 369 -21.22 -18.06 -41.14
CA ALA A 369 -20.42 -17.99 -42.36
C ALA A 369 -19.72 -16.63 -42.47
N GLY A 370 -18.38 -16.67 -42.60
CA GLY A 370 -17.53 -15.48 -42.71
C GLY A 370 -16.71 -15.15 -41.46
N ALA A 371 -17.00 -15.76 -40.30
CA ALA A 371 -16.20 -15.61 -39.08
C ALA A 371 -14.96 -16.54 -39.05
N SER A 372 -15.05 -17.68 -39.73
CA SER A 372 -14.00 -18.68 -39.87
C SER A 372 -13.59 -18.66 -41.34
N GLY A 373 -12.35 -18.31 -41.68
CA GLY A 373 -11.85 -18.20 -43.07
C GLY A 373 -11.80 -19.51 -43.89
N GLY A 374 -12.77 -20.41 -43.72
CA GLY A 374 -12.90 -21.70 -44.41
C GLY A 374 -14.36 -22.05 -44.76
N ASN A 375 -14.51 -22.97 -45.72
CA ASN A 375 -15.77 -23.43 -46.33
C ASN A 375 -16.62 -24.36 -45.41
N GLY A 376 -16.82 -23.98 -44.14
CA GLY A 376 -17.64 -24.73 -43.18
C GLY A 376 -19.15 -24.46 -43.33
N THR A 377 -19.98 -25.35 -42.78
CA THR A 377 -21.43 -25.17 -42.67
C THR A 377 -21.73 -24.00 -41.73
N ALA A 378 -22.42 -22.96 -42.23
CA ALA A 378 -22.78 -21.77 -41.47
C ALA A 378 -23.63 -22.12 -40.24
N GLY A 379 -23.08 -21.99 -39.03
CA GLY A 379 -23.85 -22.03 -37.79
C GLY A 379 -24.57 -20.70 -37.51
N PRO A 380 -25.50 -20.64 -36.54
CA PRO A 380 -26.27 -19.43 -36.23
C PRO A 380 -25.61 -18.52 -35.17
N TYR A 381 -24.42 -18.84 -34.69
CA TYR A 381 -23.82 -18.18 -33.51
C TYR A 381 -22.66 -17.26 -33.87
N THR A 382 -22.57 -16.14 -33.15
CA THR A 382 -21.42 -15.23 -33.28
C THR A 382 -20.19 -15.81 -32.57
N SER A 383 -19.00 -15.40 -32.99
CA SER A 383 -17.73 -15.80 -32.35
C SER A 383 -17.70 -15.46 -30.86
N LEU A 384 -18.35 -14.36 -30.47
CA LEU A 384 -18.48 -13.94 -29.09
C LEU A 384 -19.35 -14.88 -28.27
N GLN A 385 -20.55 -15.21 -28.75
CA GLN A 385 -21.45 -16.15 -28.07
C GLN A 385 -20.76 -17.50 -27.86
N ILE A 386 -20.01 -17.96 -28.88
CA ILE A 386 -19.20 -19.17 -28.80
C ILE A 386 -18.12 -19.05 -27.71
N SER A 387 -17.39 -17.92 -27.65
CA SER A 387 -16.35 -17.71 -26.64
C SER A 387 -16.91 -17.69 -25.21
N MET A 388 -18.08 -17.07 -25.01
CA MET A 388 -18.77 -17.03 -23.72
C MET A 388 -19.25 -18.43 -23.30
N ALA A 389 -19.85 -19.18 -24.22
CA ALA A 389 -20.28 -20.55 -23.98
C ALA A 389 -19.10 -21.48 -23.70
N LEU A 390 -17.98 -21.34 -24.43
CA LEU A 390 -16.77 -22.12 -24.20
C LEU A 390 -16.20 -21.88 -22.80
N LYS A 391 -16.12 -20.62 -22.36
CA LYS A 391 -15.67 -20.27 -21.01
C LYS A 391 -16.60 -20.85 -19.92
N SER A 392 -17.91 -20.86 -20.17
CA SER A 392 -18.90 -21.48 -19.28
C SER A 392 -18.68 -23.00 -19.17
N VAL A 393 -18.51 -23.67 -20.31
CA VAL A 393 -18.22 -25.12 -20.38
C VAL A 393 -16.88 -25.47 -19.73
N GLU A 394 -15.84 -24.66 -19.95
CA GLU A 394 -14.53 -24.79 -19.31
C GLU A 394 -14.65 -24.74 -17.78
N SER A 395 -15.41 -23.75 -17.27
CA SER A 395 -15.74 -23.65 -15.84
C SER A 395 -16.41 -24.94 -15.34
N ARG A 396 -17.46 -25.39 -16.03
CA ARG A 396 -18.22 -26.59 -15.64
C ARG A 396 -17.36 -27.85 -15.61
N VAL A 397 -16.50 -28.04 -16.61
CA VAL A 397 -15.58 -29.20 -16.69
C VAL A 397 -14.58 -29.17 -15.54
N MET A 398 -13.90 -28.03 -15.32
CA MET A 398 -12.92 -27.89 -14.22
C MET A 398 -13.58 -28.15 -12.86
N ARG A 399 -14.76 -27.56 -12.63
CA ARG A 399 -15.51 -27.74 -11.38
C ARG A 399 -15.91 -29.19 -11.15
N SER A 400 -16.39 -29.88 -12.19
CA SER A 400 -16.76 -31.30 -12.10
C SER A 400 -15.57 -32.17 -11.69
N LEU A 401 -14.37 -31.93 -12.24
CA LEU A 401 -13.16 -32.68 -11.88
C LEU A 401 -12.80 -32.51 -10.40
N VAL A 402 -12.83 -31.27 -9.90
CA VAL A 402 -12.53 -30.99 -8.49
C VAL A 402 -13.58 -31.56 -7.56
N LEU A 403 -14.87 -31.43 -7.89
CA LEU A 403 -15.96 -31.89 -7.05
C LEU A 403 -16.09 -33.41 -7.03
N GLU A 404 -15.99 -34.08 -8.18
CA GLU A 404 -16.20 -35.52 -8.33
C GLU A 404 -14.96 -36.32 -7.96
N GLU A 405 -13.79 -35.89 -8.44
CA GLU A 405 -12.56 -36.68 -8.36
C GLU A 405 -11.56 -36.13 -7.34
N GLY A 406 -11.75 -34.90 -6.85
CA GLY A 406 -10.80 -34.25 -5.94
C GLY A 406 -9.46 -33.89 -6.58
N VAL A 407 -9.40 -33.90 -7.92
CA VAL A 407 -8.19 -33.63 -8.71
C VAL A 407 -8.27 -32.24 -9.32
N ARG A 408 -7.21 -31.45 -9.14
CA ARG A 408 -7.10 -30.09 -9.67
C ARG A 408 -6.45 -30.08 -11.05
N ALA A 409 -6.51 -28.91 -11.70
CA ALA A 409 -6.02 -28.69 -13.07
C ALA A 409 -4.52 -28.97 -13.28
N ASP A 410 -3.73 -29.05 -12.20
CA ASP A 410 -2.31 -29.36 -12.20
C ASP A 410 -1.99 -30.71 -11.51
N GLY A 411 -3.01 -31.53 -11.22
CA GLY A 411 -2.86 -32.84 -10.58
C GLY A 411 -2.77 -32.83 -9.06
N ARG A 412 -2.76 -31.66 -8.41
CA ARG A 412 -2.76 -31.56 -6.95
C ARG A 412 -4.08 -32.01 -6.33
N GLY A 413 -4.01 -32.46 -5.08
CA GLY A 413 -5.17 -32.52 -4.20
C GLY A 413 -5.62 -31.13 -3.75
N VAL A 414 -6.81 -31.07 -3.14
CA VAL A 414 -7.48 -29.82 -2.74
C VAL A 414 -6.71 -29.03 -1.68
N SER A 415 -5.92 -29.70 -0.83
CA SER A 415 -5.11 -29.09 0.24
C SER A 415 -3.64 -28.89 -0.12
N ASP A 416 -3.19 -29.37 -1.27
CA ASP A 416 -1.76 -29.39 -1.59
C ASP A 416 -1.26 -28.01 -2.03
N ILE A 417 -0.08 -27.65 -1.53
CA ILE A 417 0.61 -26.40 -1.88
C ILE A 417 1.66 -26.69 -2.96
N ARG A 418 1.82 -25.77 -3.91
CA ARG A 418 2.84 -25.91 -4.96
C ARG A 418 4.25 -25.91 -4.36
N PRO A 419 5.25 -26.50 -5.04
CA PRO A 419 6.64 -26.45 -4.59
C PRO A 419 7.11 -25.03 -4.30
N ILE A 420 7.78 -24.84 -3.16
CA ILE A 420 8.30 -23.54 -2.73
C ILE A 420 9.82 -23.57 -2.75
N THR A 421 10.42 -22.53 -3.32
CA THR A 421 11.86 -22.28 -3.22
C THR A 421 12.07 -20.81 -2.85
N SER A 422 13.07 -20.55 -2.03
CA SER A 422 13.36 -19.21 -1.54
C SER A 422 14.86 -19.00 -1.39
N ARG A 423 15.32 -17.78 -1.66
CA ARG A 423 16.75 -17.39 -1.59
C ARG A 423 16.86 -15.94 -1.14
N ALA A 424 17.62 -15.67 -0.08
CA ALA A 424 17.98 -14.32 0.38
C ALA A 424 19.31 -13.87 -0.27
N GLY A 425 19.64 -12.58 -0.18
CA GLY A 425 20.88 -12.03 -0.72
C GLY A 425 21.01 -12.16 -2.25
N LEU A 426 19.89 -12.12 -2.98
CA LEU A 426 19.87 -12.27 -4.44
C LEU A 426 20.68 -11.20 -5.16
N LEU A 427 20.54 -9.94 -4.72
CA LEU A 427 21.10 -8.77 -5.39
C LEU A 427 22.28 -8.21 -4.58
N PRO A 428 23.43 -7.94 -5.22
CA PRO A 428 24.68 -7.65 -4.49
C PRO A 428 24.75 -6.25 -3.85
N ARG A 429 23.93 -5.31 -4.32
CA ARG A 429 23.99 -3.88 -3.93
C ARG A 429 22.87 -3.43 -3.01
N THR A 430 21.78 -4.17 -2.98
CA THR A 430 20.59 -3.83 -2.20
C THR A 430 20.86 -3.97 -0.70
N HIS A 431 20.07 -3.29 0.14
CA HIS A 431 20.23 -3.44 1.58
C HIS A 431 19.77 -4.83 2.03
N GLY A 432 18.65 -5.32 1.47
CA GLY A 432 18.27 -6.73 1.53
C GLY A 432 17.45 -7.11 0.29
N SER A 433 17.52 -8.37 -0.10
CA SER A 433 16.78 -8.90 -1.24
C SER A 433 16.43 -10.37 -1.08
N ALA A 434 15.31 -10.78 -1.67
CA ALA A 434 14.91 -12.17 -1.69
C ALA A 434 14.23 -12.54 -3.01
N LEU A 435 14.46 -13.78 -3.46
CA LEU A 435 13.65 -14.45 -4.46
C LEU A 435 12.73 -15.42 -3.73
N PHE A 436 11.42 -15.30 -3.94
CA PHE A 436 10.43 -16.27 -3.47
C PHE A 436 9.66 -16.82 -4.67
N THR A 437 9.66 -18.14 -4.81
CA THR A 437 8.99 -18.85 -5.90
C THR A 437 8.07 -19.92 -5.31
N ARG A 438 6.79 -19.89 -5.68
CA ARG A 438 5.79 -20.91 -5.35
C ARG A 438 5.11 -21.38 -6.62
N GLY A 439 5.46 -22.58 -7.09
CA GLY A 439 5.10 -23.04 -8.43
C GLY A 439 5.55 -22.06 -9.51
N GLU A 440 4.63 -21.63 -10.38
CA GLU A 440 4.85 -20.62 -11.44
C GLU A 440 4.47 -19.20 -10.98
N THR A 441 4.58 -18.90 -9.69
CA THR A 441 4.45 -17.55 -9.13
C THR A 441 5.75 -17.16 -8.45
N GLN A 442 6.39 -16.10 -8.93
CA GLN A 442 7.71 -15.68 -8.51
C GLN A 442 7.76 -14.17 -8.25
N ALA A 443 8.33 -13.80 -7.11
CA ALA A 443 8.54 -12.42 -6.71
C ALA A 443 10.01 -12.19 -6.32
N ILE A 444 10.58 -11.14 -6.89
CA ILE A 444 11.83 -10.53 -6.40
C ILE A 444 11.42 -9.40 -5.46
N CYS A 445 11.80 -9.53 -4.19
CA CYS A 445 11.55 -8.52 -3.17
C CYS A 445 12.87 -7.83 -2.77
N VAL A 446 12.83 -6.51 -2.61
CA VAL A 446 13.99 -5.68 -2.27
C VAL A 446 13.64 -4.73 -1.15
N ALA A 447 14.35 -4.84 -0.03
CA ALA A 447 14.23 -3.93 1.10
C ALA A 447 15.33 -2.86 1.02
N THR A 448 14.93 -1.60 1.16
CA THR A 448 15.83 -0.43 1.18
C THR A 448 15.58 0.39 2.44
N LEU A 449 16.61 0.44 3.29
CA LEU A 449 16.67 1.30 4.47
C LEU A 449 17.03 2.75 4.10
N GLY A 450 16.24 3.71 4.59
CA GLY A 450 16.42 5.15 4.43
C GLY A 450 16.30 5.91 5.74
N THR A 451 16.37 7.23 5.65
CA THR A 451 16.24 8.16 6.77
C THR A 451 14.82 8.74 6.86
N ALA A 452 14.54 9.55 7.88
CA ALA A 452 13.22 10.19 8.04
C ALA A 452 12.80 11.07 6.83
N THR A 453 13.74 11.58 6.02
CA THR A 453 13.40 12.35 4.81
C THR A 453 12.88 11.47 3.67
N ASP A 454 13.16 10.18 3.71
CA ASP A 454 12.75 9.20 2.71
C ASP A 454 11.35 8.63 2.99
N ALA A 455 10.74 8.99 4.13
CA ALA A 455 9.39 8.58 4.50
C ALA A 455 8.36 9.08 3.47
N LEU A 456 7.39 8.23 3.15
CA LEU A 456 6.37 8.54 2.14
C LEU A 456 5.35 9.52 2.70
N ARG A 457 5.44 10.78 2.28
CA ARG A 457 4.47 11.82 2.66
C ARG A 457 3.32 11.86 1.68
N ALA A 458 2.14 11.41 2.12
CA ALA A 458 0.91 11.56 1.35
C ALA A 458 0.25 12.92 1.65
N ASP A 459 -0.34 13.53 0.62
CA ASP A 459 -1.20 14.71 0.77
C ASP A 459 -2.65 14.25 0.69
N SER A 460 -3.36 14.27 1.82
CA SER A 460 -4.74 13.78 1.95
C SER A 460 -5.61 14.83 2.63
N MET A 461 -6.93 14.78 2.38
CA MET A 461 -7.91 15.56 3.15
C MET A 461 -7.85 15.23 4.64
N ARG A 462 -7.40 14.03 5.00
CA ARG A 462 -7.33 13.50 6.38
C ARG A 462 -6.12 13.99 7.17
N LYS A 463 -5.18 14.67 6.53
CA LYS A 463 -3.92 15.08 7.14
C LYS A 463 -4.20 16.10 8.26
N THR A 464 -3.99 15.74 9.52
CA THR A 464 -3.93 16.70 10.62
C THR A 464 -2.55 17.36 10.65
N ASP A 465 -2.45 18.58 11.19
CA ASP A 465 -1.15 19.26 11.35
C ASP A 465 -0.28 18.57 12.42
N GLU A 466 -0.89 17.74 13.26
CA GLU A 466 -0.27 16.77 14.16
C GLU A 466 -0.15 15.42 13.42
N GLY A 467 0.92 15.24 12.64
CA GLY A 467 1.21 13.95 11.99
C GLY A 467 1.80 12.96 12.98
N ASP A 468 1.36 11.70 12.95
CA ASP A 468 2.04 10.63 13.69
C ASP A 468 3.44 10.45 13.12
N SER A 469 4.46 10.50 13.99
CA SER A 469 5.87 10.41 13.61
C SER A 469 6.25 9.12 12.86
N ASP A 470 5.43 8.07 12.97
CA ASP A 470 5.64 6.78 12.29
C ASP A 470 4.88 6.64 10.96
N GLU A 471 3.99 7.59 10.61
CA GLU A 471 3.20 7.52 9.40
C GLU A 471 4.09 7.63 8.13
N GLY A 472 3.93 6.68 7.21
CA GLY A 472 4.71 6.63 5.97
C GLY A 472 6.16 6.14 6.13
N ARG A 473 6.57 5.67 7.32
CA ARG A 473 7.90 5.09 7.55
C ARG A 473 8.07 3.72 6.87
N PHE A 474 7.00 2.95 6.76
CA PHE A 474 6.99 1.69 6.02
C PHE A 474 6.04 1.79 4.83
N TYR A 475 6.54 1.49 3.64
CA TYR A 475 5.72 1.47 2.43
C TYR A 475 6.21 0.42 1.43
N LEU A 476 5.28 -0.13 0.67
CA LEU A 476 5.50 -1.19 -0.30
C LEU A 476 5.12 -0.74 -1.70
N GLN A 477 6.01 -0.96 -2.66
CA GLN A 477 5.75 -0.74 -4.09
C GLN A 477 5.70 -2.07 -4.82
N TYR A 478 4.56 -2.35 -5.44
CA TYR A 478 4.29 -3.59 -6.14
C TYR A 478 4.28 -3.35 -7.64
N HIS A 479 5.01 -4.19 -8.39
CA HIS A 479 5.15 -4.11 -9.84
C HIS A 479 4.76 -5.43 -10.50
N PHE A 480 3.87 -5.36 -11.50
CA PHE A 480 3.38 -6.49 -12.27
C PHE A 480 3.65 -6.27 -13.78
N PRO A 481 4.90 -6.49 -14.22
CA PRO A 481 5.24 -6.31 -15.63
C PRO A 481 4.46 -7.32 -16.51
N PRO A 482 4.04 -6.94 -17.73
CA PRO A 482 3.32 -7.83 -18.65
C PRO A 482 4.08 -9.15 -18.95
N SER A 483 5.42 -9.09 -18.94
CA SER A 483 6.28 -10.27 -19.12
C SER A 483 6.06 -11.34 -18.06
N SER A 484 5.55 -11.00 -16.87
CA SER A 484 5.29 -11.97 -15.78
C SER A 484 4.20 -12.99 -16.11
N VAL A 485 3.36 -12.69 -17.10
CA VAL A 485 2.34 -13.59 -17.64
C VAL A 485 2.61 -13.97 -19.10
N GLY A 486 3.79 -13.62 -19.64
CA GLY A 486 4.16 -13.89 -21.03
C GLY A 486 3.54 -12.96 -22.07
N GLU A 487 3.05 -11.78 -21.67
CA GLU A 487 2.34 -10.85 -22.54
C GLU A 487 3.13 -9.56 -22.80
N THR A 488 2.66 -8.76 -23.77
CA THR A 488 3.11 -7.38 -23.98
C THR A 488 2.03 -6.41 -23.51
N GLY A 489 2.40 -5.24 -23.00
CA GLY A 489 1.42 -4.29 -22.46
C GLY A 489 2.01 -2.92 -22.17
N ARG A 490 1.15 -2.00 -21.72
CA ARG A 490 1.58 -0.66 -21.28
C ARG A 490 2.39 -0.79 -19.99
N VAL A 491 3.54 -0.12 -19.96
CA VAL A 491 4.40 -0.02 -18.77
C VAL A 491 4.50 1.45 -18.38
N GLY A 492 4.38 1.76 -17.09
CA GLY A 492 4.44 3.14 -16.60
C GLY A 492 3.81 3.29 -15.23
N MET A 493 2.78 4.13 -15.12
CA MET A 493 2.06 4.33 -13.87
C MET A 493 1.38 3.04 -13.41
N PRO A 494 1.41 2.73 -12.09
CA PRO A 494 0.82 1.51 -11.59
C PRO A 494 -0.70 1.52 -11.82
N GLY A 495 -1.23 0.37 -12.26
CA GLY A 495 -2.66 0.15 -12.40
C GLY A 495 -3.36 0.02 -11.05
N ARG A 496 -4.70 0.07 -11.06
CA ARG A 496 -5.52 -0.08 -9.84
C ARG A 496 -5.22 -1.40 -9.10
N ARG A 497 -5.07 -2.51 -9.84
CA ARG A 497 -4.79 -3.84 -9.25
C ARG A 497 -3.40 -3.91 -8.62
N GLU A 498 -2.40 -3.28 -9.22
CA GLU A 498 -1.04 -3.22 -8.68
C GLU A 498 -1.02 -2.46 -7.35
N LEU A 499 -1.69 -1.30 -7.28
CA LEU A 499 -1.86 -0.56 -6.03
C LEU A 499 -2.60 -1.38 -4.97
N GLY A 500 -3.70 -2.04 -5.34
CA GLY A 500 -4.46 -2.89 -4.43
C GLY A 500 -3.68 -4.08 -3.87
N HIS A 501 -2.88 -4.75 -4.71
CA HIS A 501 -2.00 -5.85 -4.25
C HIS A 501 -0.85 -5.32 -3.38
N GLY A 502 -0.31 -4.15 -3.71
CA GLY A 502 0.72 -3.49 -2.93
C GLY A 502 0.24 -3.14 -1.53
N GLU A 503 -0.95 -2.54 -1.43
CA GLU A 503 -1.58 -2.18 -0.15
C GLU A 503 -1.85 -3.42 0.71
N LEU A 504 -2.42 -4.48 0.11
CA LEU A 504 -2.66 -5.75 0.82
C LEU A 504 -1.36 -6.30 1.42
N ALA A 505 -0.29 -6.34 0.63
CA ALA A 505 1.01 -6.86 1.10
C ALA A 505 1.66 -5.92 2.12
N GLN A 506 1.55 -4.60 1.95
CA GLN A 506 2.04 -3.60 2.89
C GLN A 506 1.38 -3.78 4.26
N ARG A 507 0.04 -3.76 4.30
CA ARG A 507 -0.69 -3.87 5.57
C ARG A 507 -0.60 -5.26 6.20
N ALA A 508 -0.38 -6.31 5.42
CA ALA A 508 -0.06 -7.64 5.95
C ALA A 508 1.29 -7.70 6.68
N LEU A 509 2.27 -6.88 6.25
CA LEU A 509 3.62 -6.82 6.82
C LEU A 509 3.76 -5.73 7.89
N ALA A 510 2.93 -4.70 7.89
CA ALA A 510 3.04 -3.60 8.84
C ALA A 510 3.11 -4.04 10.33
N PRO A 511 2.32 -5.02 10.82
CA PRO A 511 2.39 -5.47 12.20
C PRO A 511 3.72 -6.13 12.61
N ILE A 512 4.52 -6.59 11.65
CA ILE A 512 5.84 -7.19 11.94
C ILE A 512 6.99 -6.20 11.85
N VAL A 513 6.77 -5.01 11.29
CA VAL A 513 7.79 -3.99 11.17
C VAL A 513 7.91 -3.26 12.51
N PRO A 514 9.10 -3.23 13.14
CA PRO A 514 9.31 -2.60 14.45
C PRO A 514 9.04 -1.10 14.39
N SER A 515 8.56 -0.49 15.48
CA SER A 515 8.29 0.96 15.60
C SER A 515 9.54 1.82 15.35
N GLY A 516 9.34 3.11 15.08
CA GLY A 516 10.42 4.06 14.84
C GLY A 516 11.41 4.14 16.00
N ASP A 517 10.93 3.96 17.23
CA ASP A 517 11.76 3.97 18.44
C ASP A 517 12.73 2.80 18.52
N VAL A 518 12.30 1.62 18.06
CA VAL A 518 13.13 0.40 18.05
C VAL A 518 14.04 0.35 16.82
N PHE A 519 13.51 0.80 15.68
CA PHE A 519 14.21 0.74 14.40
C PHE A 519 14.07 2.07 13.66
N PRO A 520 15.04 2.99 13.80
CA PRO A 520 14.89 4.38 13.38
C PRO A 520 15.06 4.59 11.86
N TYR A 521 14.77 3.57 11.05
CA TYR A 521 14.88 3.65 9.59
C TYR A 521 13.51 3.75 8.95
N THR A 522 13.44 4.52 7.86
CA THR A 522 12.39 4.35 6.86
C THR A 522 12.68 3.06 6.09
N VAL A 523 11.65 2.24 5.89
CA VAL A 523 11.75 0.95 5.21
C VAL A 523 10.88 0.99 3.96
N ARG A 524 11.54 1.06 2.80
CA ARG A 524 10.90 0.84 1.50
C ARG A 524 11.04 -0.63 1.12
N LEU A 525 9.92 -1.27 0.83
CA LEU A 525 9.91 -2.60 0.25
C LEU A 525 9.41 -2.53 -1.20
N GLU A 526 10.15 -3.14 -2.12
CA GLU A 526 9.73 -3.26 -3.52
C GLU A 526 9.48 -4.73 -3.82
N SER A 527 8.41 -5.04 -4.55
CA SER A 527 8.09 -6.39 -5.03
C SER A 527 7.87 -6.37 -6.52
N THR A 528 8.79 -6.94 -7.28
CA THR A 528 8.65 -7.14 -8.73
C THR A 528 8.27 -8.58 -9.01
N ILE A 529 7.11 -8.77 -9.64
CA ILE A 529 6.62 -10.08 -10.03
C ILE A 529 7.27 -10.49 -11.35
N THR A 530 7.95 -11.63 -11.36
CA THR A 530 8.65 -12.15 -12.55
C THR A 530 7.90 -13.30 -13.20
N GLU A 531 7.09 -14.03 -12.45
CA GLU A 531 6.18 -15.08 -12.94
C GLU A 531 4.87 -15.02 -12.17
N SER A 532 3.74 -15.25 -12.84
CA SER A 532 2.42 -15.27 -12.17
C SER A 532 1.48 -16.32 -12.75
N ASN A 533 1.20 -17.34 -11.93
CA ASN A 533 0.12 -18.29 -12.15
C ASN A 533 -0.65 -18.61 -10.86
N GLY A 534 -0.78 -17.62 -9.99
CA GLY A 534 -1.39 -17.73 -8.67
C GLY A 534 -0.94 -16.57 -7.80
N SER A 535 -1.69 -16.27 -6.75
CA SER A 535 -1.59 -15.01 -5.99
C SER A 535 -0.16 -14.50 -5.76
N SER A 536 0.23 -13.54 -6.58
CA SER A 536 1.50 -12.85 -6.52
C SER A 536 1.57 -11.89 -5.33
N SER A 537 0.44 -11.35 -4.86
CA SER A 537 0.38 -10.54 -3.64
C SER A 537 0.82 -11.33 -2.41
N MET A 538 0.41 -12.59 -2.29
CA MET A 538 0.86 -13.45 -1.18
C MET A 538 2.32 -13.89 -1.32
N ALA A 539 2.83 -14.03 -2.56
CA ALA A 539 4.26 -14.20 -2.79
C ALA A 539 5.07 -12.96 -2.37
N SER A 540 4.54 -11.75 -2.59
CA SER A 540 5.13 -10.50 -2.11
C SER A 540 5.21 -10.41 -0.59
N VAL A 541 4.21 -10.93 0.14
CA VAL A 541 4.27 -11.01 1.61
C VAL A 541 5.43 -11.92 2.02
N CYS A 542 5.49 -13.15 1.49
CA CYS A 542 6.54 -14.11 1.86
C CYS A 542 7.95 -13.63 1.48
N GLY A 543 8.13 -13.16 0.24
CA GLY A 543 9.40 -12.60 -0.22
C GLY A 543 9.77 -11.31 0.53
N GLY A 544 8.77 -10.51 0.91
CA GLY A 544 8.92 -9.31 1.71
C GLY A 544 9.53 -9.58 3.08
N VAL A 545 9.01 -10.58 3.81
CA VAL A 545 9.59 -11.03 5.09
C VAL A 545 11.06 -11.39 4.93
N LEU A 546 11.39 -12.20 3.92
CA LEU A 546 12.77 -12.64 3.69
C LEU A 546 13.68 -11.46 3.32
N ALA A 547 13.22 -10.52 2.49
CA ALA A 547 13.99 -9.34 2.13
C ALA A 547 14.20 -8.38 3.32
N LEU A 548 13.21 -8.24 4.20
CA LEU A 548 13.33 -7.48 5.45
C LEU A 548 14.36 -8.11 6.39
N GLN A 549 14.32 -9.42 6.56
CA GLN A 549 15.31 -10.16 7.35
C GLN A 549 16.72 -10.03 6.76
N ASP A 550 16.85 -10.18 5.43
CA ASP A 550 18.12 -10.01 4.72
C ASP A 550 18.70 -8.59 4.84
N ALA A 551 17.84 -7.57 4.96
CA ALA A 551 18.24 -6.19 5.24
C ALA A 551 18.66 -5.94 6.69
N GLY A 552 18.53 -6.93 7.58
CA GLY A 552 18.82 -6.82 9.01
C GLY A 552 17.71 -6.14 9.82
N VAL A 553 16.50 -5.98 9.26
CA VAL A 553 15.35 -5.41 9.99
C VAL A 553 14.95 -6.36 11.12
N PRO A 554 14.85 -5.89 12.38
CA PRO A 554 14.46 -6.72 13.51
C PRO A 554 12.93 -6.90 13.52
N ILE A 555 12.42 -7.68 12.57
CA ILE A 555 10.99 -8.00 12.50
C ILE A 555 10.56 -8.78 13.75
N SER A 556 9.34 -8.54 14.24
CA SER A 556 8.85 -9.16 15.48
C SER A 556 8.65 -10.67 15.37
N ARG A 557 8.16 -11.14 14.20
CA ARG A 557 7.99 -12.55 13.84
C ARG A 557 7.77 -12.70 12.32
N PRO A 558 8.07 -13.86 11.71
CA PRO A 558 7.79 -14.10 10.30
C PRO A 558 6.29 -14.34 10.05
N VAL A 559 5.79 -13.84 8.92
CA VAL A 559 4.44 -14.09 8.42
C VAL A 559 4.49 -14.69 7.01
N ALA A 560 3.48 -15.46 6.64
CA ALA A 560 3.31 -15.98 5.29
C ALA A 560 1.91 -15.70 4.76
N GLY A 561 1.80 -15.59 3.43
CA GLY A 561 0.54 -15.42 2.72
C GLY A 561 0.14 -16.66 1.94
N ILE A 562 -1.15 -17.00 1.97
CA ILE A 562 -1.74 -18.05 1.14
C ILE A 562 -2.99 -17.54 0.43
N ALA A 563 -3.19 -18.01 -0.80
CA ALA A 563 -4.41 -17.78 -1.56
C ALA A 563 -5.23 -19.06 -1.60
N MET A 564 -6.51 -18.90 -1.39
CA MET A 564 -7.46 -19.97 -1.20
C MET A 564 -8.62 -19.73 -2.15
N GLY A 565 -9.27 -20.81 -2.58
CA GLY A 565 -10.47 -20.75 -3.38
C GLY A 565 -11.55 -21.66 -2.84
N LEU A 566 -12.76 -21.48 -3.33
CA LEU A 566 -13.85 -22.39 -3.03
C LEU A 566 -14.69 -22.62 -4.28
N ILE A 567 -15.12 -23.88 -4.44
CA ILE A 567 -16.13 -24.29 -5.40
C ILE A 567 -17.34 -24.74 -4.61
N LEU A 568 -18.49 -24.14 -4.91
CA LEU A 568 -19.79 -24.36 -4.31
C LEU A 568 -20.72 -24.98 -5.36
N GLU A 569 -21.38 -26.08 -5.01
CA GLU A 569 -22.46 -26.65 -5.81
C GLU A 569 -23.76 -26.52 -5.01
N PRO A 570 -24.66 -25.60 -5.40
CA PRO A 570 -25.95 -25.42 -4.77
C PRO A 570 -26.78 -26.70 -4.81
N ALA A 571 -27.60 -26.92 -3.77
CA ALA A 571 -28.46 -28.10 -3.70
C ALA A 571 -29.52 -28.17 -4.83
N ALA A 572 -29.89 -27.03 -5.43
CA ALA A 572 -30.88 -26.94 -6.51
C ALA A 572 -30.37 -27.49 -7.86
N ASP A 573 -29.05 -27.52 -8.07
CA ASP A 573 -28.43 -27.95 -9.33
C ASP A 573 -28.18 -29.47 -9.38
N ARG A 574 -28.52 -30.19 -8.31
CA ARG A 574 -28.37 -31.65 -8.26
C ARG A 574 -29.58 -32.35 -8.87
N GLY A 575 -29.36 -32.95 -10.05
CA GLY A 575 -30.23 -34.01 -10.57
C GLY A 575 -30.31 -35.19 -9.59
N SER A 576 -31.40 -35.97 -9.67
CA SER A 576 -31.74 -37.04 -8.72
C SER A 576 -30.87 -38.30 -8.83
N GLU A 577 -29.57 -38.19 -9.08
CA GLU A 577 -28.67 -39.35 -9.18
C GLU A 577 -27.52 -39.31 -8.17
N SER A 578 -27.44 -40.43 -7.46
CA SER A 578 -26.70 -40.78 -6.25
C SER A 578 -25.19 -40.99 -6.44
N GLY A 579 -24.42 -40.88 -5.36
CA GLY A 579 -23.10 -41.53 -5.30
C GLY A 579 -22.14 -41.20 -4.15
N SER A 580 -22.32 -40.10 -3.42
CA SER A 580 -21.42 -39.74 -2.30
C SER A 580 -22.22 -39.51 -1.03
N GLY A 581 -21.70 -39.99 0.11
CA GLY A 581 -22.39 -40.11 1.42
C GLY A 581 -22.79 -38.81 2.12
N PHE A 582 -23.27 -37.83 1.37
CA PHE A 582 -23.86 -36.59 1.87
C PHE A 582 -25.38 -36.67 1.84
N SER A 583 -26.00 -36.15 2.90
CA SER A 583 -27.46 -36.05 3.04
C SER A 583 -28.07 -35.31 1.83
N SER A 584 -29.14 -35.87 1.28
CA SER A 584 -30.00 -35.21 0.30
C SER A 584 -30.52 -33.89 0.90
N GLY A 585 -29.93 -32.75 0.49
CA GLY A 585 -30.28 -31.42 0.99
C GLY A 585 -29.11 -30.50 1.39
N SER A 586 -27.88 -30.99 1.50
CA SER A 586 -26.71 -30.15 1.84
C SER A 586 -25.93 -29.67 0.61
N THR A 587 -25.64 -28.37 0.53
CA THR A 587 -24.73 -27.76 -0.45
C THR A 587 -23.37 -28.46 -0.49
N ARG A 588 -22.88 -28.86 -1.67
CA ARG A 588 -21.50 -29.38 -1.79
C ARG A 588 -20.55 -28.19 -1.78
N TYR A 589 -19.43 -28.30 -1.09
CA TYR A 589 -18.34 -27.37 -1.30
C TYR A 589 -16.98 -28.07 -1.19
N VAL A 590 -15.99 -27.50 -1.87
CA VAL A 590 -14.59 -27.91 -1.80
C VAL A 590 -13.73 -26.65 -1.65
N VAL A 591 -12.87 -26.65 -0.64
CA VAL A 591 -11.90 -25.58 -0.40
C VAL A 591 -10.57 -25.94 -1.06
N LEU A 592 -10.02 -25.02 -1.85
CA LEU A 592 -8.77 -25.16 -2.58
C LEU A 592 -7.66 -24.36 -1.91
N SER A 593 -6.53 -25.00 -1.63
CA SER A 593 -5.32 -24.35 -1.12
C SER A 593 -4.38 -23.95 -2.25
N ASP A 594 -3.78 -22.77 -2.13
CA ASP A 594 -2.79 -22.25 -3.07
C ASP A 594 -3.29 -22.29 -4.52
N ILE A 595 -4.34 -21.51 -4.78
CA ILE A 595 -5.05 -21.51 -6.07
C ILE A 595 -4.19 -21.02 -7.24
N LEU A 596 -4.47 -21.60 -8.41
CA LEU A 596 -3.98 -21.17 -9.71
C LEU A 596 -4.80 -20.00 -10.25
N GLY A 597 -4.27 -19.30 -11.26
CA GLY A 597 -5.02 -18.23 -11.95
C GLY A 597 -6.33 -18.71 -12.60
N SER A 598 -6.35 -19.94 -13.12
CA SER A 598 -7.57 -20.55 -13.69
C SER A 598 -8.61 -20.91 -12.61
N GLU A 599 -8.15 -21.33 -11.44
CA GLU A 599 -9.03 -21.69 -10.31
C GLU A 599 -9.64 -20.44 -9.66
N ASP A 600 -8.91 -19.32 -9.62
CA ASP A 600 -9.49 -18.00 -9.28
C ASP A 600 -10.57 -17.63 -10.30
N ALA A 601 -10.22 -17.60 -11.60
CA ALA A 601 -11.11 -17.12 -12.65
C ALA A 601 -12.45 -17.88 -12.73
N LEU A 602 -12.46 -19.18 -12.38
CA LEU A 602 -13.60 -20.09 -12.53
C LEU A 602 -14.19 -20.57 -11.19
N GLY A 603 -13.54 -20.23 -10.07
CA GLY A 603 -14.02 -20.51 -8.72
C GLY A 603 -15.09 -19.51 -8.26
N ASP A 604 -15.81 -19.88 -7.21
CA ASP A 604 -16.95 -19.10 -6.68
C ASP A 604 -16.54 -18.06 -5.63
N MET A 605 -15.39 -18.29 -5.01
CA MET A 605 -14.79 -17.40 -4.02
C MET A 605 -13.29 -17.52 -4.10
N ASP A 606 -12.60 -16.39 -4.02
CA ASP A 606 -11.17 -16.32 -3.79
C ASP A 606 -10.90 -15.51 -2.52
N PHE A 607 -10.04 -16.02 -1.65
CA PHE A 607 -9.62 -15.29 -0.47
C PHE A 607 -8.15 -15.47 -0.19
N LYS A 608 -7.58 -14.48 0.48
CA LYS A 608 -6.15 -14.34 0.73
C LYS A 608 -5.99 -14.11 2.22
N VAL A 609 -5.14 -14.92 2.84
CA VAL A 609 -4.87 -14.85 4.27
C VAL A 609 -3.37 -14.72 4.46
N ALA A 610 -2.95 -13.71 5.22
CA ALA A 610 -1.59 -13.54 5.67
C ALA A 610 -1.54 -13.53 7.20
N GLY A 611 -0.43 -14.02 7.77
CA GLY A 611 -0.28 -14.12 9.22
C GLY A 611 0.86 -15.04 9.65
N ASP A 612 1.03 -15.21 10.96
CA ASP A 612 2.01 -16.12 11.54
C ASP A 612 1.43 -17.55 11.68
N ARG A 613 2.03 -18.39 12.51
CA ARG A 613 1.56 -19.76 12.72
C ARG A 613 0.12 -19.85 13.25
N ASP A 614 -0.28 -18.88 14.07
CA ASP A 614 -1.44 -18.99 14.96
C ASP A 614 -2.45 -17.84 14.80
N ALA A 615 -2.08 -16.78 14.11
CA ALA A 615 -2.90 -15.59 13.94
C ALA A 615 -2.75 -14.95 12.55
N ILE A 616 -3.71 -14.12 12.21
CA ILE A 616 -3.87 -13.40 10.94
C ILE A 616 -3.37 -11.96 11.11
N THR A 617 -2.73 -11.42 10.08
CA THR A 617 -2.41 -9.99 9.95
C THR A 617 -3.21 -9.32 8.84
N ALA A 618 -3.56 -10.05 7.78
CA ALA A 618 -4.43 -9.55 6.72
C ALA A 618 -5.34 -10.64 6.17
N PHE A 619 -6.56 -10.24 5.81
CA PHE A 619 -7.59 -11.09 5.25
C PHE A 619 -8.34 -10.33 4.15
N GLN A 620 -8.27 -10.82 2.93
CA GLN A 620 -9.02 -10.26 1.79
C GLN A 620 -9.87 -11.36 1.17
N MET A 621 -11.12 -11.07 0.86
CA MET A 621 -12.04 -12.02 0.24
C MET A 621 -12.90 -11.35 -0.81
N ASP A 622 -13.09 -12.02 -1.94
CA ASP A 622 -14.03 -11.67 -2.99
C ASP A 622 -14.95 -12.88 -3.24
N ILE A 623 -16.25 -12.68 -3.04
CA ILE A 623 -17.28 -13.71 -3.24
C ILE A 623 -18.05 -13.36 -4.51
N LYS A 624 -18.14 -14.34 -5.43
CA LYS A 624 -18.82 -14.20 -6.72
C LYS A 624 -20.23 -14.78 -6.72
N VAL A 625 -20.56 -15.62 -5.74
CA VAL A 625 -21.85 -16.31 -5.63
C VAL A 625 -22.42 -16.22 -4.22
N GLU A 626 -23.73 -16.30 -4.10
CA GLU A 626 -24.38 -16.40 -2.80
C GLU A 626 -24.31 -17.83 -2.24
N GLY A 627 -24.56 -17.98 -0.93
CA GLY A 627 -24.66 -19.30 -0.27
C GLY A 627 -23.41 -19.75 0.50
N ILE A 628 -22.40 -18.89 0.63
CA ILE A 628 -21.23 -19.14 1.48
C ILE A 628 -21.56 -18.73 2.92
N THR A 629 -21.76 -19.71 3.79
CA THR A 629 -22.08 -19.48 5.21
C THR A 629 -20.82 -19.21 6.03
N LEU A 630 -21.00 -18.65 7.23
CA LEU A 630 -19.88 -18.44 8.18
C LEU A 630 -19.18 -19.76 8.55
N ASP A 631 -19.91 -20.88 8.61
CA ASP A 631 -19.33 -22.20 8.88
C ASP A 631 -18.39 -22.66 7.76
N ILE A 632 -18.78 -22.41 6.50
CA ILE A 632 -17.94 -22.68 5.33
C ILE A 632 -16.69 -21.81 5.39
N MET A 633 -16.83 -20.53 5.73
CA MET A 633 -15.68 -19.62 5.92
C MET A 633 -14.75 -20.10 7.03
N ALA A 634 -15.28 -20.56 8.16
CA ALA A 634 -14.48 -21.09 9.26
C ALA A 634 -13.68 -22.32 8.83
N SER A 635 -14.29 -23.26 8.10
CA SER A 635 -13.58 -24.40 7.52
C SER A 635 -12.49 -23.96 6.54
N ALA A 636 -12.76 -22.94 5.73
CA ALA A 636 -11.82 -22.43 4.75
C ALA A 636 -10.61 -21.75 5.42
N LEU A 637 -10.84 -20.97 6.48
CA LEU A 637 -9.77 -20.35 7.30
C LEU A 637 -8.92 -21.40 8.02
N ALA A 638 -9.52 -22.49 8.52
CA ALA A 638 -8.77 -23.58 9.13
C ALA A 638 -7.81 -24.25 8.14
N GLN A 639 -8.26 -24.51 6.90
CA GLN A 639 -7.38 -25.02 5.84
C GLN A 639 -6.32 -23.99 5.43
N ALA A 640 -6.67 -22.70 5.40
CA ALA A 640 -5.72 -21.62 5.14
C ALA A 640 -4.61 -21.55 6.19
N ARG A 641 -4.94 -21.73 7.47
CA ARG A 641 -3.98 -21.80 8.58
C ARG A 641 -2.98 -22.94 8.36
N ALA A 642 -3.47 -24.16 8.09
CA ALA A 642 -2.60 -25.29 7.80
C ALA A 642 -1.63 -25.00 6.64
N GLY A 643 -2.14 -24.37 5.57
CA GLY A 643 -1.32 -24.00 4.44
C GLY A 643 -0.29 -22.91 4.73
N ARG A 644 -0.66 -21.90 5.53
CA ARG A 644 0.24 -20.84 6.00
C ARG A 644 1.38 -21.39 6.84
N GLN A 645 1.09 -22.35 7.72
CA GLN A 645 2.11 -23.04 8.52
C GLN A 645 3.10 -23.82 7.66
N HIS A 646 2.61 -24.51 6.62
CA HIS A 646 3.47 -25.20 5.66
C HIS A 646 4.41 -24.22 4.92
N ILE A 647 3.88 -23.08 4.45
CA ILE A 647 4.69 -22.06 3.75
C ILE A 647 5.76 -21.48 4.69
N LEU A 648 5.40 -21.14 5.93
CA LEU A 648 6.36 -20.67 6.95
C LEU A 648 7.49 -21.68 7.17
N GLN A 649 7.16 -22.98 7.24
CA GLN A 649 8.16 -24.03 7.37
C GLN A 649 9.12 -24.08 6.18
N GLN A 650 8.61 -23.94 4.94
CA GLN A 650 9.46 -23.88 3.74
C GLN A 650 10.35 -22.62 3.72
N MET A 651 9.84 -21.49 4.19
CA MET A 651 10.61 -20.23 4.26
C MET A 651 11.81 -20.32 5.22
N GLN A 652 11.75 -21.14 6.26
CA GLN A 652 12.87 -21.34 7.20
C GLN A 652 14.13 -21.90 6.52
N GLY A 653 13.99 -22.56 5.37
CA GLY A 653 15.13 -23.05 4.58
C GLY A 653 16.00 -21.96 3.95
N CYS A 654 15.53 -20.70 3.89
CA CYS A 654 16.24 -19.58 3.25
C CYS A 654 17.41 -19.03 4.10
N THR A 655 17.33 -19.18 5.43
CA THR A 655 18.35 -18.75 6.42
C THR A 655 18.98 -17.38 6.16
N PRO A 656 18.21 -16.27 6.14
CA PRO A 656 18.77 -14.93 6.04
C PRO A 656 19.68 -14.61 7.25
N PRO A 657 20.59 -13.62 7.12
CA PRO A 657 21.42 -13.15 8.23
C PRO A 657 20.62 -12.79 9.48
N PRO A 658 21.21 -12.88 10.69
CA PRO A 658 20.58 -12.41 11.91
C PRO A 658 20.18 -10.93 11.84
N SER A 659 19.14 -10.55 12.58
CA SER A 659 18.73 -9.15 12.73
C SER A 659 19.88 -8.27 13.22
N GLY A 660 20.00 -7.05 12.69
CA GLY A 660 21.10 -6.13 12.98
C GLY A 660 22.36 -6.35 12.12
N CYS A 661 22.43 -7.43 11.33
CA CYS A 661 23.48 -7.61 10.33
C CYS A 661 23.17 -6.80 9.06
N PHE A 662 23.43 -5.50 9.09
CA PHE A 662 23.15 -4.60 7.97
C PHE A 662 24.14 -4.76 6.81
N SER A 663 23.63 -4.65 5.58
CA SER A 663 24.44 -4.48 4.37
C SER A 663 25.49 -3.36 4.53
N PRO A 664 26.71 -3.50 3.97
CA PRO A 664 27.72 -2.45 4.00
C PRO A 664 27.30 -1.18 3.24
N TYR A 665 26.29 -1.28 2.38
CA TYR A 665 25.75 -0.14 1.64
C TYR A 665 24.59 0.56 2.38
N ALA A 666 24.03 -0.09 3.40
CA ALA A 666 22.96 0.51 4.19
C ALA A 666 23.51 1.64 5.08
N PRO A 667 22.79 2.77 5.21
CA PRO A 667 23.19 3.84 6.11
C PRO A 667 23.27 3.30 7.54
N ARG A 668 24.24 3.78 8.32
CA ARG A 668 24.32 3.49 9.76
C ARG A 668 23.69 4.66 10.51
N MET A 669 22.63 4.38 11.24
CA MET A 669 21.94 5.34 12.08
C MET A 669 22.15 5.01 13.56
N LEU A 670 22.56 6.01 14.33
CA LEU A 670 22.55 5.99 15.79
C LEU A 670 21.53 7.00 16.28
N ARG A 671 20.66 6.57 17.18
CA ARG A 671 19.68 7.41 17.86
C ARG A 671 20.14 7.69 19.29
N ALA A 672 20.03 8.94 19.71
CA ALA A 672 20.26 9.39 21.07
C ALA A 672 19.21 10.42 21.49
N THR A 673 19.16 10.74 22.78
CA THR A 673 18.26 11.77 23.32
C THR A 673 19.08 12.84 24.02
N VAL A 674 18.72 14.09 23.78
CA VAL A 674 19.32 15.30 24.36
C VAL A 674 18.21 16.08 25.07
N ASP A 675 18.57 16.79 26.14
CA ASP A 675 17.65 17.72 26.81
C ASP A 675 17.11 18.77 25.82
N PRO A 676 15.77 18.91 25.67
CA PRO A 676 15.16 19.86 24.75
C PRO A 676 15.67 21.31 24.91
N THR A 677 16.00 21.72 26.14
CA THR A 677 16.52 23.06 26.42
C THR A 677 17.89 23.32 25.80
N LYS A 678 18.62 22.25 25.44
CA LYS A 678 19.99 22.29 24.90
C LYS A 678 20.06 22.06 23.39
N ILE A 679 18.93 21.84 22.72
CA ILE A 679 18.86 21.68 21.25
C ILE A 679 19.52 22.88 20.54
N GLY A 680 19.25 24.11 21.03
CA GLY A 680 19.82 25.33 20.46
C GLY A 680 21.36 25.37 20.46
N ILE A 681 22.00 24.69 21.42
CA ILE A 681 23.46 24.58 21.50
C ILE A 681 23.98 23.62 20.42
N VAL A 682 23.31 22.48 20.22
CA VAL A 682 23.68 21.48 19.21
C VAL A 682 23.50 22.03 17.81
N VAL A 683 22.39 22.71 17.54
CA VAL A 683 22.10 23.34 16.24
C VAL A 683 23.06 24.50 15.98
N GLY A 684 23.26 25.35 16.98
CA GLY A 684 24.03 26.59 16.88
C GLY A 684 23.33 27.67 16.04
N SER A 685 23.81 28.92 16.13
CA SER A 685 23.20 30.05 15.40
C SER A 685 23.20 29.81 13.88
N GLY A 686 22.00 29.65 13.29
CA GLY A 686 21.83 29.38 11.85
C GLY A 686 22.32 28.00 11.40
N GLY A 687 22.37 27.01 12.30
CA GLY A 687 22.79 25.64 11.97
C GLY A 687 24.29 25.45 11.78
N ARG A 688 25.12 26.40 12.23
CA ARG A 688 26.58 26.36 12.05
C ARG A 688 27.24 25.17 12.76
N THR A 689 26.83 24.89 14.00
CA THR A 689 27.44 23.83 14.81
C THR A 689 27.15 22.45 14.20
N ILE A 690 25.91 22.17 13.77
CA ILE A 690 25.57 20.93 13.05
C ILE A 690 26.39 20.79 11.76
N LYS A 691 26.55 21.86 10.97
CA LYS A 691 27.35 21.80 9.73
C LYS A 691 28.80 21.43 10.02
N GLN A 692 29.40 22.01 11.06
CA GLN A 692 30.77 21.68 11.48
C GLN A 692 30.87 20.26 12.02
N LEU A 693 29.91 19.80 12.83
CA LEU A 693 29.87 18.42 13.32
C LEU A 693 29.84 17.42 12.15
N LYS A 694 29.03 17.68 11.12
CA LYS A 694 28.96 16.86 9.91
C LYS A 694 30.29 16.83 9.15
N GLU A 695 30.94 17.98 9.00
CA GLU A 695 32.22 18.10 8.31
C GLU A 695 33.36 17.37 9.04
N VAL A 696 33.43 17.49 10.37
CA VAL A 696 34.48 16.87 11.19
C VAL A 696 34.33 15.36 11.29
N THR A 697 33.10 14.86 11.41
CA THR A 697 32.82 13.43 11.65
C THR A 697 32.56 12.67 10.35
N GLY A 698 32.27 13.37 9.26
CA GLY A 698 31.90 12.76 7.99
C GLY A 698 30.49 12.16 7.97
N VAL A 699 29.65 12.43 8.98
CA VAL A 699 28.26 11.97 8.99
C VAL A 699 27.41 12.73 7.97
N THR A 700 26.53 12.00 7.28
CA THR A 700 25.71 12.50 6.18
C THR A 700 24.54 13.36 6.67
N ALA A 701 23.97 13.03 7.84
CA ALA A 701 22.88 13.79 8.45
C ALA A 701 22.93 13.72 9.98
N ILE A 702 22.47 14.81 10.62
CA ILE A 702 22.16 14.88 12.05
C ILE A 702 20.80 15.57 12.11
N ASN A 703 19.76 14.83 12.46
CA ASN A 703 18.40 15.34 12.57
C ASN A 703 18.03 15.44 14.05
N LEU A 704 17.50 16.59 14.47
CA LEU A 704 16.97 16.79 15.81
C LEU A 704 15.50 17.16 15.71
N ASP A 705 14.67 16.61 16.59
CA ASP A 705 13.28 17.03 16.76
C ASP A 705 13.09 17.91 18.01
N GLU A 706 11.86 18.36 18.23
CA GLU A 706 11.50 19.25 19.34
C GLU A 706 11.52 18.52 20.69
N GLU A 707 11.35 17.20 20.69
CA GLU A 707 11.44 16.33 21.87
C GLU A 707 12.89 16.02 22.27
N GLY A 708 13.87 16.46 21.48
CA GLY A 708 15.30 16.26 21.75
C GLY A 708 15.85 14.91 21.29
N ARG A 709 15.13 14.15 20.46
CA ARG A 709 15.68 12.96 19.78
C ARG A 709 16.65 13.41 18.70
N VAL A 710 17.79 12.73 18.63
CA VAL A 710 18.90 13.01 17.71
C VAL A 710 19.22 11.77 16.89
N ASP A 711 18.99 11.85 15.58
CA ASP A 711 19.33 10.81 14.62
C ASP A 711 20.60 11.17 13.85
N ILE A 712 21.65 10.39 14.07
CA ILE A 712 22.97 10.58 13.45
C ILE A 712 23.15 9.51 12.38
N VAL A 713 23.29 9.94 11.12
CA VAL A 713 23.40 9.04 9.96
C VAL A 713 24.79 9.17 9.35
N GLY A 714 25.53 8.07 9.30
CA GLY A 714 26.89 8.04 8.78
C GLY A 714 27.19 6.84 7.87
N PRO A 715 28.34 6.86 7.18
CA PRO A 715 28.80 5.78 6.32
C PRO A 715 29.23 4.53 7.11
N ASN A 716 29.60 4.70 8.39
CA ASN A 716 29.98 3.62 9.29
C ASN A 716 29.65 3.99 10.74
N GLU A 717 29.65 2.98 11.61
CA GLU A 717 29.32 3.12 13.03
C GLU A 717 30.33 4.02 13.78
N ALA A 718 31.62 3.98 13.39
CA ALA A 718 32.65 4.79 14.03
C ALA A 718 32.43 6.30 13.84
N ALA A 719 32.02 6.72 12.64
CA ALA A 719 31.70 8.12 12.33
C ALA A 719 30.47 8.59 13.12
N ALA A 720 29.43 7.76 13.20
CA ALA A 720 28.23 8.06 13.97
C ALA A 720 28.53 8.13 15.48
N ALA A 721 29.34 7.21 16.01
CA ALA A 721 29.76 7.21 17.41
C ALA A 721 30.60 8.45 17.77
N GLN A 722 31.50 8.86 16.87
CA GLN A 722 32.28 10.08 17.03
C GLN A 722 31.39 11.33 17.07
N ALA A 723 30.38 11.41 16.18
CA ALA A 723 29.41 12.51 16.22
C ALA A 723 28.61 12.54 17.52
N LEU A 724 28.20 11.38 18.03
CA LEU A 724 27.51 11.28 19.31
C LEU A 724 28.39 11.75 20.48
N GLU A 725 29.68 11.37 20.50
CA GLU A 725 30.64 11.84 21.51
C GLU A 725 30.75 13.37 21.49
N LEU A 726 30.87 13.99 20.31
CA LEU A 726 30.97 15.44 20.19
C LEU A 726 29.67 16.15 20.61
N ILE A 727 28.51 15.58 20.32
CA ILE A 727 27.21 16.10 20.76
C ILE A 727 27.11 16.03 22.28
N ASN A 728 27.50 14.91 22.90
CA ASN A 728 27.53 14.76 24.35
C ASN A 728 28.46 15.80 25.01
N LEU A 729 29.61 16.10 24.41
CA LEU A 729 30.51 17.16 24.88
C LEU A 729 29.90 18.57 24.77
N LEU A 730 28.93 18.79 23.88
CA LEU A 730 28.24 20.08 23.77
C LEU A 730 27.15 20.26 24.84
N VAL A 731 26.42 19.19 25.13
CA VAL A 731 25.19 19.26 25.96
C VAL A 731 25.43 18.87 27.40
N SER A 732 26.49 18.12 27.69
CA SER A 732 26.84 17.63 29.02
C SER A 732 28.25 18.07 29.40
N ASP A 733 28.46 18.29 30.70
CA ASP A 733 29.80 18.57 31.22
C ASP A 733 30.60 17.28 31.33
N PRO A 734 31.79 17.19 30.73
CA PRO A 734 32.59 15.97 30.79
C PRO A 734 33.07 15.71 32.22
N GLU A 735 33.05 14.44 32.65
CA GLU A 735 33.49 14.07 34.00
C GLU A 735 34.99 14.37 34.22
N PRO A 736 35.38 14.93 35.39
CA PRO A 736 36.79 15.08 35.76
C PRO A 736 37.56 13.76 35.65
N GLY A 737 38.69 13.78 34.95
CA GLY A 737 39.51 12.61 34.66
C GLY A 737 39.35 12.07 33.23
N THR A 738 38.34 12.54 32.47
CA THR A 738 38.17 12.16 31.05
C THR A 738 39.34 12.66 30.20
N VAL A 739 39.96 11.77 29.43
CA VAL A 739 41.06 12.11 28.50
C VAL A 739 40.53 12.30 27.09
N LEU A 740 40.70 13.50 26.55
CA LEU A 740 40.35 13.88 25.19
C LEU A 740 41.62 13.95 24.34
N ARG A 741 41.76 13.02 23.41
CA ARG A 741 42.95 12.88 22.57
C ARG A 741 42.87 13.77 21.32
N LYS A 742 44.03 14.23 20.84
CA LYS A 742 44.23 14.94 19.56
C LYS A 742 43.33 16.16 19.33
N ARG A 743 43.16 17.02 20.34
CA ARG A 743 42.36 18.25 20.29
C ARG A 743 43.21 19.44 19.81
N SER A 744 42.63 20.30 19.00
CA SER A 744 43.36 21.39 18.33
C SER A 744 43.48 22.63 19.23
N VAL A 745 44.66 23.25 19.24
CA VAL A 745 44.88 24.55 19.90
C VAL A 745 44.31 25.67 19.03
N VAL A 746 43.36 26.45 19.55
CA VAL A 746 42.67 27.53 18.83
C VAL A 746 43.38 28.86 19.00
N SER A 747 43.82 29.16 20.22
CA SER A 747 44.48 30.42 20.54
C SER A 747 45.42 30.27 21.74
N LEU A 748 46.42 31.14 21.78
CA LEU A 748 47.40 31.22 22.86
C LEU A 748 47.14 32.48 23.69
N ALA A 749 47.33 32.38 24.99
CA ALA A 749 47.28 33.49 25.94
C ALA A 749 48.52 33.44 26.84
N ALA A 750 48.86 34.57 27.48
CA ALA A 750 50.05 34.63 28.36
C ALA A 750 50.00 33.62 29.54
N PHE A 751 48.80 33.19 29.95
CA PHE A 751 48.58 32.29 31.08
C PHE A 751 48.23 30.84 30.66
N GLY A 752 48.20 30.52 29.36
CA GLY A 752 47.84 29.18 28.89
C GLY A 752 47.44 29.12 27.40
N CYS A 753 46.86 28.01 26.98
CA CYS A 753 46.29 27.87 25.63
C CYS A 753 44.84 27.40 25.67
N PHE A 754 44.06 27.86 24.70
CA PHE A 754 42.68 27.41 24.50
C PHE A 754 42.66 26.26 23.50
N VAL A 755 42.04 25.16 23.91
CA VAL A 755 41.94 23.92 23.14
C VAL A 755 40.48 23.69 22.78
N GLU A 756 40.22 23.42 21.51
CA GLU A 756 38.87 23.09 21.03
C GLU A 756 38.50 21.66 21.43
N LEU A 757 37.47 21.52 22.26
CA LEU A 757 36.98 20.22 22.70
C LEU A 757 36.06 19.62 21.64
N CYS A 758 35.10 20.41 21.19
CA CYS A 758 34.18 20.12 20.09
C CYS A 758 33.76 21.46 19.43
N PRO A 759 33.17 21.42 18.21
CA PRO A 759 32.81 22.65 17.50
C PRO A 759 31.93 23.58 18.36
N GLY A 760 32.46 24.74 18.73
CA GLY A 760 31.75 25.73 19.57
C GLY A 760 31.98 25.62 21.09
N ARG A 761 32.78 24.67 21.58
CA ARG A 761 33.17 24.56 23.00
C ARG A 761 34.68 24.43 23.19
N GLN A 762 35.26 25.31 24.00
CA GLN A 762 36.69 25.38 24.28
C GLN A 762 36.99 25.12 25.76
N GLY A 763 38.17 24.58 26.04
CA GLY A 763 38.73 24.47 27.38
C GLY A 763 40.09 25.16 27.49
N LEU A 764 40.45 25.56 28.70
CA LEU A 764 41.71 26.24 28.99
C LEU A 764 42.72 25.25 29.59
N VAL A 765 43.89 25.12 28.96
CA VAL A 765 45.07 24.51 29.58
C VAL A 765 45.90 25.62 30.18
N HIS A 766 45.94 25.70 31.51
CA HIS A 766 46.78 26.67 32.22
C HIS A 766 48.27 26.34 32.01
N VAL A 767 49.16 27.35 32.01
CA VAL A 767 50.60 27.17 31.78
C VAL A 767 51.25 26.14 32.71
N SER A 768 50.78 26.05 33.96
CA SER A 768 51.25 25.05 34.95
C SER A 768 50.86 23.61 34.63
N GLU A 769 49.88 23.42 33.74
CA GLU A 769 49.33 22.12 33.35
C GLU A 769 49.71 21.72 31.92
N LEU A 770 50.57 22.51 31.26
CA LEU A 770 50.96 22.31 29.87
C LEU A 770 52.14 21.33 29.72
N ALA A 771 53.15 21.42 30.59
CA ALA A 771 54.32 20.54 30.61
C ALA A 771 54.93 20.45 32.02
N ASP A 772 55.85 19.52 32.23
CA ASP A 772 56.61 19.35 33.48
C ASP A 772 58.12 19.32 33.18
N PRO A 773 58.91 20.32 33.61
CA PRO A 773 58.50 21.52 34.35
C PRO A 773 57.66 22.50 33.52
N ALA A 774 56.93 23.40 34.18
CA ALA A 774 56.08 24.39 33.51
C ALA A 774 56.91 25.34 32.63
N PRO A 775 56.52 25.58 31.37
CA PRO A 775 57.30 26.41 30.46
C PRO A 775 57.18 27.89 30.82
N SER A 776 58.24 28.66 30.57
CA SER A 776 58.25 30.12 30.76
C SER A 776 57.45 30.86 29.69
N ASP A 777 57.24 30.25 28.53
CA ASP A 777 56.42 30.77 27.44
C ASP A 777 55.58 29.64 26.82
N VAL A 778 54.27 29.86 26.67
CA VAL A 778 53.33 28.89 26.08
C VAL A 778 53.69 28.61 24.61
N ALA A 779 54.15 29.62 23.87
CA ALA A 779 54.53 29.50 22.46
C ALA A 779 55.76 28.60 22.24
N SER A 780 56.52 28.31 23.29
CA SER A 780 57.67 27.39 23.22
C SER A 780 57.27 25.91 23.19
N VAL A 781 56.01 25.57 23.52
CA VAL A 781 55.54 24.20 23.71
C VAL A 781 54.39 23.82 22.77
N VAL A 782 53.57 24.78 22.36
CA VAL A 782 52.43 24.58 21.45
C VAL A 782 52.23 25.78 20.53
N ALA A 783 51.90 25.51 19.27
CA ALA A 783 51.47 26.50 18.29
C ALA A 783 49.95 26.44 18.05
N VAL A 784 49.39 27.53 17.52
CA VAL A 784 47.99 27.53 17.05
C VAL A 784 47.85 26.50 15.92
N GLY A 785 46.88 25.60 16.06
CA GLY A 785 46.65 24.48 15.15
C GLY A 785 47.26 23.15 15.59
N ASP A 786 48.10 23.12 16.64
CA ASP A 786 48.68 21.88 17.15
C ASP A 786 47.62 20.95 17.75
N LYS A 787 47.78 19.64 17.55
CA LYS A 787 46.91 18.61 18.14
C LYS A 787 47.55 18.04 19.40
N ILE A 788 46.91 18.27 20.55
CA ILE A 788 47.40 17.84 21.86
C ILE A 788 46.38 16.95 22.60
N ASP A 789 46.87 16.05 23.43
CA ASP A 789 46.05 15.24 24.33
C ASP A 789 45.85 15.96 25.66
N VAL A 790 44.61 16.04 26.13
CA VAL A 790 44.23 16.81 27.32
C VAL A 790 43.26 16.04 28.21
N MET A 791 43.45 16.13 29.53
CA MET A 791 42.55 15.56 30.53
C MET A 791 41.69 16.66 31.16
N VAL A 792 40.40 16.39 31.39
CA VAL A 792 39.49 17.30 32.10
C VAL A 792 39.80 17.29 33.59
N LEU A 793 40.10 18.45 34.18
CA LEU A 793 40.38 18.60 35.62
C LEU A 793 39.13 19.01 36.42
N SER A 794 38.39 19.99 35.92
CA SER A 794 37.13 20.46 36.49
C SER A 794 36.27 21.14 35.41
N CYS A 795 34.96 21.20 35.65
CA CYS A 795 34.02 21.94 34.83
C CYS A 795 33.13 22.77 35.76
N ASP A 796 33.35 24.08 35.78
CA ASP A 796 32.64 25.01 36.67
C ASP A 796 31.98 26.12 35.83
N GLY A 797 30.65 26.21 35.85
CA GLY A 797 29.89 27.27 35.18
C GLY A 797 30.16 27.41 33.67
N GLY A 798 30.36 26.30 32.96
CA GLY A 798 30.64 26.28 31.52
C GLY A 798 32.12 26.49 31.14
N LYS A 799 33.01 26.74 32.11
CA LYS A 799 34.46 26.82 31.88
C LYS A 799 35.10 25.46 32.16
N VAL A 800 35.76 24.88 31.15
CA VAL A 800 36.44 23.59 31.26
C VAL A 800 37.93 23.81 31.50
N SER A 801 38.45 23.32 32.63
CA SER A 801 39.87 23.32 32.94
C SER A 801 40.52 22.01 32.47
N LEU A 802 41.62 22.12 31.71
CA LEU A 802 42.28 21.00 31.05
C LEU A 802 43.75 20.88 31.49
N SER A 803 44.29 19.66 31.45
CA SER A 803 45.70 19.39 31.72
C SER A 803 46.30 18.42 30.71
N ARG A 804 47.39 18.84 30.06
CA ARG A 804 48.24 17.98 29.22
C ARG A 804 49.24 17.21 30.08
N ARG A 805 49.69 17.82 31.18
CA ARG A 805 50.60 17.21 32.16
C ARG A 805 49.99 15.97 32.81
N ALA A 806 48.71 16.01 33.17
CA ALA A 806 48.01 14.87 33.76
C ALA A 806 47.94 13.65 32.82
N VAL A 807 47.81 13.88 31.50
CA VAL A 807 47.87 12.80 30.49
C VAL A 807 49.27 12.18 30.44
N ALA A 808 50.32 12.99 30.41
CA ALA A 808 51.70 12.52 30.41
C ALA A 808 52.10 11.78 31.71
N MET A 809 51.44 12.06 32.83
CA MET A 809 51.60 11.32 34.09
C MET A 809 50.84 9.99 34.08
N MET A 810 49.64 9.96 33.50
CA MET A 810 48.85 8.73 33.35
C MET A 810 49.51 7.72 32.39
N ASP A 811 50.06 8.18 31.27
CA ASP A 811 50.79 7.35 30.31
C ASP A 811 52.10 6.77 30.91
N ARG A 812 52.57 7.29 32.06
CA ARG A 812 53.70 6.79 32.86
C ARG A 812 53.29 5.85 34.02
N GLY A 813 52.00 5.51 34.13
CA GLY A 813 51.49 4.53 35.11
C GLY A 813 51.04 5.10 36.45
N GLU A 814 50.93 6.43 36.61
CA GLU A 814 50.50 7.08 37.85
C GLU A 814 48.96 7.28 37.89
N THR A 815 48.30 6.90 39.00
CA THR A 815 46.83 7.04 39.17
C THR A 815 46.38 8.49 39.37
N TYR A 816 45.21 8.86 38.83
CA TYR A 816 44.57 10.19 38.96
C TYR A 816 44.52 10.75 40.39
N LEU A 817 44.29 9.89 41.41
CA LEU A 817 44.30 10.28 42.84
C LEU A 817 45.68 10.73 43.35
N ALA A 818 46.77 10.22 42.77
CA ALA A 818 48.14 10.65 43.09
C ALA A 818 48.46 12.02 42.47
N VAL A 819 47.94 12.29 41.27
CA VAL A 819 48.06 13.59 40.57
C VAL A 819 47.31 14.68 41.33
N LYS A 820 46.09 14.40 41.81
CA LYS A 820 45.27 15.36 42.59
C LYS A 820 45.89 15.71 43.96
N ARG A 821 46.57 14.76 44.62
CA ARG A 821 47.28 14.97 45.90
C ARG A 821 48.56 15.81 45.78
N ARG A 822 49.28 15.75 44.65
CA ARG A 822 50.47 16.58 44.43
C ARG A 822 50.11 18.03 44.08
N ALA A 823 49.01 18.26 43.36
CA ALA A 823 48.55 19.61 42.99
C ALA A 823 48.05 20.44 44.20
N SER A 824 47.60 19.80 45.27
CA SER A 824 47.07 20.45 46.49
C SER A 824 48.14 20.73 47.56
N GLY A 825 49.41 20.35 47.35
CA GLY A 825 50.48 20.45 48.35
C GLY A 825 51.33 21.73 48.32
N ALA A 826 51.00 22.71 47.48
CA ALA A 826 51.80 23.93 47.30
C ALA A 826 51.07 25.17 47.84
N GLY A 827 50.95 25.28 49.16
CA GLY A 827 50.38 26.50 49.76
C GLY A 827 50.14 26.43 51.25
N GLU A 828 51.20 26.38 52.07
CA GLU A 828 51.26 27.08 53.36
C GLU A 828 52.68 26.99 53.94
N GLY A 829 53.50 28.00 53.62
CA GLY A 829 54.72 28.30 54.36
C GLY A 829 54.36 29.18 55.56
N GLY A 830 54.58 28.68 56.77
CA GLY A 830 54.26 29.40 58.01
C GLY A 830 55.19 29.05 59.17
N ARG A 831 56.38 29.67 59.15
CA ARG A 831 57.27 29.99 60.30
C ARG A 831 57.70 28.85 61.26
N MET A 832 59.00 28.54 61.16
CA MET A 832 59.81 28.06 62.28
C MET A 832 59.73 29.03 63.47
N GLY A 833 59.33 28.51 64.63
CA GLY A 833 59.56 29.11 65.93
C GLY A 833 60.29 28.07 66.80
N MET A 834 61.59 28.27 66.96
CA MET A 834 62.44 27.49 67.85
C MET A 834 62.19 27.92 69.31
N GLY A 835 62.02 26.97 70.23
CA GLY A 835 62.19 27.26 71.66
C GLY A 835 61.37 26.37 72.59
N GLY A 836 62.05 25.61 73.45
CA GLY A 836 61.51 25.24 74.76
C GLY A 836 61.47 23.76 75.07
N VAL A 837 62.54 23.28 75.70
CA VAL A 837 62.65 22.02 76.44
C VAL A 837 61.62 21.98 77.58
N GLY A 838 60.95 20.84 77.76
CA GLY A 838 60.03 20.61 78.88
C GLY A 838 59.60 19.15 79.00
N ASP A 839 60.25 18.44 79.94
CA ASP A 839 59.97 17.11 80.45
C ASP A 839 58.48 16.87 80.83
N GLY A 840 58.00 15.62 80.74
CA GLY A 840 56.85 15.19 81.56
C GLY A 840 55.92 14.09 81.03
N ARG A 841 56.27 12.85 81.33
CA ARG A 841 55.43 11.72 81.85
C ARG A 841 53.93 11.61 81.47
N GLY A 842 53.58 10.38 81.06
CA GLY A 842 52.28 9.71 81.31
C GLY A 842 51.28 9.89 80.17
N GLY A 843 50.56 8.90 79.65
CA GLY A 843 50.33 7.53 80.05
C GLY A 843 48.97 7.12 79.45
N GLY A 844 48.86 5.88 78.95
CA GLY A 844 47.60 5.14 78.97
C GLY A 844 46.64 5.27 77.76
N ARG A 845 46.56 4.14 77.03
CA ARG A 845 45.34 3.37 76.67
C ARG A 845 44.19 4.06 75.91
N GLY A 846 43.73 3.39 74.84
CA GLY A 846 42.30 3.37 74.52
C GLY A 846 41.95 3.09 73.08
N MET A 847 41.91 1.81 72.69
CA MET A 847 40.97 1.33 71.67
C MET A 847 39.55 1.71 72.08
N ASP A 848 38.71 2.20 71.16
CA ASP A 848 37.51 1.44 70.78
C ASP A 848 36.84 1.93 69.48
N ARG A 849 36.21 0.96 68.83
CA ARG A 849 35.36 1.03 67.64
C ARG A 849 33.95 1.48 68.01
N GLY A 850 33.24 2.13 67.08
CA GLY A 850 31.79 2.21 67.07
C GLY A 850 31.29 3.19 66.01
N ARG A 851 30.90 2.76 64.79
CA ARG A 851 29.60 2.21 64.32
C ARG A 851 28.54 3.29 64.03
N ARG A 852 27.94 3.17 62.83
CA ARG A 852 26.66 3.75 62.31
C ARG A 852 26.69 5.24 61.97
N MET A 853 26.04 5.74 60.91
CA MET A 853 25.04 5.20 59.98
C MET A 853 25.44 5.52 58.53
#